data_AF-A0A2A3J1W5-F1
#
_entry.id   AF-A0A2A3J1W5-F1
#
_cell.length_a   1.000
_cell.length_b   1.000
_cell.length_c   1.000
_cell.angle_alpha   90.00
_cell.angle_beta   90.00
_cell.angle_gamma   90.00
#
_symmetry.space_group_name_H-M   'P 1'
#
loop_
_entity.id
_entity.type
_entity.pdbx_description
1 polymer ?
#
loop_
_entity_poly.entity_id
_entity_poly.type
_entity_poly.pdbx_seq_one_letter_code
_entity_poly.pdbx_strand_id
1 'polypeptide(L)'
;MSVFRLPILTSRRPASRPIAAVIVVAAALAAGSLTTTTPAHAASGTPAQAPRATSHSTHSQSAAQLTCAINDTSGCLNNTATSTYTTTTSPADADGSGNSFNAADLTSTAGWQSGKTVTVDGATITLPKFGTGTYDNMLASGQTITVPSSGAVNTGDAVVFLAFATGAAAKNVTGTITYAKNNCLTSDPADQDYRLDPVPDWLSGPSSAASITLVHENHSDNTQTRPSSGPKVYAISVPLACPGSVISSISLPLFTNGVQAGRPTPHILGLGIRPMTVTGSGSSAQHWVGTWASVQDTDKVQLSDDSTATVNGQTLRIPAHVSIGTDSGNGARIHLSNAMGGTPVTFDAASVALQDTTAGGATAAAAPTTLTFDGSASVTIPAGGDATSDPVTLTVQQQATVLVSLQVHGSVSAMPGHSVARTPVWVSDPANRTSDTAAAHYMQSTYTGLPYLSGIDVTTSTSNPTGSLVLYGDQSVNGDTASEDGGHHLSDAITNALVNDPHGDTSVDYGVLNAGTHSNSLLPQITNSTDLLNALNPLDRSVLFQGNVRTVLVSTGAADLLNCTSNADTCATDVENALAFLKTQLNSYYTDDSQIYINQQPITQNSNITVYLATIPPFTAAHPGTATQEAAREQVNNYLLDNYPGQFIDFAAAVSTDGTATSSTVKAADLSDGNPSDAYYADLAGRYVNDADSGALIYPPN
;
A
#
# COMPACT_ATOMS: atom_id res chain seq x y z
N MET A 1 52.83 -32.74 6.11
CA MET A 1 53.02 -32.47 7.56
C MET A 1 53.69 -31.10 7.65
N SER A 2 52.89 -30.03 7.67
CA SER A 2 52.40 -29.34 8.89
C SER A 2 53.53 -28.56 9.57
N VAL A 3 53.45 -27.30 10.02
CA VAL A 3 52.42 -26.25 10.22
C VAL A 3 53.30 -25.04 10.68
N PHE A 4 53.32 -23.87 10.02
CA PHE A 4 52.45 -22.67 10.15
C PHE A 4 52.94 -21.55 11.10
N ARG A 5 52.70 -20.30 10.65
CA ARG A 5 52.61 -18.98 11.34
C ARG A 5 53.91 -18.17 11.53
N LEU A 6 54.02 -16.86 11.29
CA LEU A 6 53.17 -15.74 10.77
C LEU A 6 54.14 -14.54 10.57
N PRO A 7 53.82 -13.48 9.77
CA PRO A 7 54.31 -12.15 10.14
C PRO A 7 53.23 -11.08 10.20
N ILE A 8 53.54 -10.14 11.08
CA ILE A 8 52.82 -8.95 11.55
C ILE A 8 52.67 -7.92 10.43
N LEU A 9 51.48 -7.32 10.30
CA LEU A 9 51.30 -6.00 9.67
C LEU A 9 50.23 -5.19 10.42
N THR A 10 50.63 -3.97 10.73
CA THR A 10 49.99 -2.98 11.60
C THR A 10 48.90 -2.20 10.89
N SER A 11 47.69 -2.12 11.46
CA SER A 11 46.63 -1.19 11.03
C SER A 11 46.59 0.05 11.93
N ARG A 12 46.68 1.22 11.32
CA ARG A 12 46.64 2.55 11.95
C ARG A 12 45.18 2.98 12.15
N ARG A 13 44.79 3.29 13.39
CA ARG A 13 43.59 4.10 13.71
C ARG A 13 43.87 5.59 13.41
N PRO A 14 42.93 6.36 12.86
CA PRO A 14 43.00 7.82 12.92
C PRO A 14 42.43 8.34 14.26
N ALA A 15 43.13 9.32 14.81
CA ALA A 15 42.87 9.95 16.10
C ALA A 15 41.76 11.01 16.00
N SER A 16 41.01 11.11 17.10
CA SER A 16 40.02 12.13 17.43
C SER A 16 40.64 13.53 17.52
N ARG A 17 39.97 14.54 16.94
CA ARG A 17 40.30 15.97 17.11
C ARG A 17 39.33 16.59 18.14
N PRO A 18 39.80 17.45 19.07
CA PRO A 18 38.94 18.07 20.07
C PRO A 18 38.25 19.31 19.49
N ILE A 19 36.94 19.44 19.73
CA ILE A 19 36.19 20.67 19.45
C ILE A 19 36.28 21.58 20.67
N ALA A 20 36.75 22.80 20.45
CA ALA A 20 36.86 23.85 21.45
C ALA A 20 35.47 24.36 21.85
N ALA A 21 35.19 24.39 23.15
CA ALA A 21 34.01 25.02 23.72
C ALA A 21 34.15 26.55 23.66
N VAL A 22 33.23 27.21 22.96
CA VAL A 22 33.04 28.66 23.04
C VAL A 22 31.93 28.93 24.04
N ILE A 23 32.30 29.55 25.16
CA ILE A 23 31.40 30.09 26.17
C ILE A 23 30.78 31.37 25.60
N VAL A 24 29.44 31.41 25.47
CA VAL A 24 28.70 32.66 25.25
C VAL A 24 27.85 32.94 26.48
N VAL A 25 28.16 34.10 27.07
CA VAL A 25 27.52 34.69 28.25
C VAL A 25 26.12 35.17 27.90
N ALA A 26 25.13 34.75 28.69
CA ALA A 26 23.77 35.28 28.64
C ALA A 26 23.73 36.68 29.28
N ALA A 27 23.23 37.67 28.54
CA ALA A 27 22.85 38.99 29.07
C ALA A 27 21.36 39.19 28.82
N ALA A 28 20.58 39.19 29.90
CA ALA A 28 19.19 39.60 29.92
C ALA A 28 19.10 41.13 29.84
N LEU A 29 18.16 41.66 29.06
CA LEU A 29 17.71 43.06 29.18
C LEU A 29 16.25 43.20 28.75
N ALA A 30 15.58 44.07 29.50
CA ALA A 30 14.15 44.13 29.74
C ALA A 30 13.36 44.95 28.72
N ALA A 31 12.04 44.86 28.88
CA ALA A 31 10.96 45.48 28.14
C ALA A 31 11.07 47.00 27.93
N GLY A 32 10.50 47.45 26.80
CA GLY A 32 10.17 48.84 26.54
C GLY A 32 9.12 48.96 25.43
N SER A 33 7.88 49.28 25.82
CA SER A 33 6.78 49.63 24.93
C SER A 33 6.99 51.03 24.36
N LEU A 34 6.67 51.26 23.09
CA LEU A 34 6.44 52.61 22.55
C LEU A 34 5.43 52.56 21.39
N THR A 35 4.29 53.20 21.65
CA THR A 35 3.31 53.67 20.68
C THR A 35 3.75 55.04 20.16
N THR A 36 3.72 55.28 18.84
CA THR A 36 3.54 56.63 18.29
C THR A 36 2.94 56.61 16.88
N THR A 37 2.04 57.57 16.70
CA THR A 37 1.17 57.92 15.59
C THR A 37 1.88 58.62 14.41
N THR A 38 1.20 58.55 13.26
CA THR A 38 1.26 59.24 11.95
C THR A 38 1.91 60.65 11.86
N PRO A 39 2.27 61.11 10.64
CA PRO A 39 1.31 61.95 9.90
C PRO A 39 1.30 61.79 8.36
N ALA A 40 0.17 62.20 7.79
CA ALA A 40 -0.10 62.40 6.38
C ALA A 40 0.68 63.59 5.79
N HIS A 41 0.96 63.53 4.49
CA HIS A 41 1.25 64.70 3.65
C HIS A 41 0.45 64.60 2.35
N ALA A 42 -0.36 65.63 2.10
CA ALA A 42 -1.08 65.86 0.86
C ALA A 42 -0.36 66.93 0.04
N ALA A 43 -0.21 66.72 -1.26
CA ALA A 43 0.02 67.79 -2.22
C ALA A 43 -0.61 67.43 -3.57
N SER A 44 -1.30 68.43 -4.13
CA SER A 44 -2.22 68.43 -5.26
C SER A 44 -1.56 68.80 -6.59
N GLY A 45 -2.00 68.20 -7.71
CA GLY A 45 -1.76 68.68 -9.08
C GLY A 45 -2.53 67.86 -10.14
N THR A 46 -3.52 68.49 -10.78
CA THR A 46 -4.36 68.02 -11.91
C THR A 46 -3.80 68.49 -13.28
N PRO A 47 -4.35 68.09 -14.46
CA PRO A 47 -4.92 66.81 -14.89
C PRO A 47 -4.40 66.36 -16.29
N ALA A 48 -4.44 65.06 -16.61
CA ALA A 48 -4.41 64.57 -17.99
C ALA A 48 -5.39 63.40 -18.17
N GLN A 49 -6.15 63.44 -19.26
CA GLN A 49 -7.41 62.74 -19.49
C GLN A 49 -7.22 61.56 -20.44
N ALA A 50 -7.66 60.35 -20.05
CA ALA A 50 -8.22 59.27 -20.91
C ALA A 50 -8.38 57.96 -20.08
N PRO A 51 -9.19 56.99 -20.50
CA PRO A 51 -10.62 57.03 -20.79
C PRO A 51 -11.42 56.19 -19.75
N ARG A 52 -12.73 56.32 -19.83
CA ARG A 52 -13.76 55.71 -18.99
C ARG A 52 -13.70 54.16 -19.01
N ALA A 53 -13.24 53.54 -17.93
CA ALA A 53 -13.51 52.13 -17.63
C ALA A 53 -14.51 52.08 -16.46
N THR A 54 -15.73 51.64 -16.77
CA THR A 54 -16.80 51.39 -15.80
C THR A 54 -16.35 50.35 -14.79
N SER A 55 -16.27 50.77 -13.52
CA SER A 55 -16.21 49.86 -12.38
C SER A 55 -17.46 48.98 -12.35
N HIS A 56 -17.31 47.71 -12.72
CA HIS A 56 -18.20 46.66 -12.22
C HIS A 56 -17.46 45.99 -11.05
N SER A 57 -17.63 46.59 -9.87
CA SER A 57 -17.50 45.83 -8.62
C SER A 57 -18.65 44.82 -8.64
N THR A 58 -18.39 43.63 -9.18
CA THR A 58 -19.12 42.44 -8.78
C THR A 58 -18.34 41.84 -7.64
N HIS A 59 -18.64 42.29 -6.42
CA HIS A 59 -18.50 41.40 -5.27
C HIS A 59 -19.44 40.23 -5.49
N SER A 60 -18.98 39.22 -6.25
CA SER A 60 -19.47 37.86 -6.07
C SER A 60 -19.11 37.51 -4.63
N GLN A 61 -20.08 37.56 -3.73
CA GLN A 61 -19.96 36.81 -2.49
C GLN A 61 -19.77 35.36 -2.93
N SER A 62 -18.54 34.86 -2.88
CA SER A 62 -18.26 33.43 -2.93
C SER A 62 -19.20 32.78 -1.93
N ALA A 63 -20.00 31.80 -2.36
CA ALA A 63 -20.71 30.96 -1.40
C ALA A 63 -19.69 30.48 -0.36
N ALA A 64 -20.07 30.50 0.92
CA ALA A 64 -19.18 30.09 1.98
C ALA A 64 -18.74 28.63 1.74
N GLN A 65 -17.43 28.41 1.66
CA GLN A 65 -16.82 27.11 1.48
C GLN A 65 -17.26 26.20 2.64
N LEU A 66 -17.93 25.08 2.35
CA LEU A 66 -18.36 24.16 3.41
C LEU A 66 -17.12 23.64 4.15
N THR A 67 -17.19 23.61 5.48
CA THR A 67 -16.07 23.24 6.34
C THR A 67 -16.52 22.22 7.38
N CYS A 68 -15.70 21.21 7.62
CA CYS A 68 -15.95 20.15 8.59
C CYS A 68 -14.62 19.58 9.11
N ALA A 69 -14.67 18.68 10.09
CA ALA A 69 -13.49 17.98 10.58
C ALA A 69 -13.35 16.62 9.88
N ILE A 70 -12.13 16.10 9.72
CA ILE A 70 -11.89 14.79 9.09
C ILE A 70 -12.59 13.64 9.83
N ASN A 71 -12.82 13.78 11.14
CA ASN A 71 -13.53 12.82 11.99
C ASN A 71 -15.02 13.15 12.22
N ASP A 72 -15.54 14.22 11.60
CA ASP A 72 -16.96 14.54 11.53
C ASP A 72 -17.24 15.33 10.24
N THR A 73 -17.61 14.60 9.18
CA THR A 73 -17.80 15.16 7.84
C THR A 73 -19.14 15.86 7.65
N SER A 74 -20.03 15.87 8.65
CA SER A 74 -21.42 16.32 8.52
C SER A 74 -21.57 17.76 7.97
N GLY A 75 -20.63 18.65 8.29
CA GLY A 75 -20.61 20.03 7.80
C GLY A 75 -20.21 20.20 6.32
N CYS A 76 -19.65 19.17 5.68
CA CYS A 76 -19.19 19.21 4.29
C CYS A 76 -20.12 18.48 3.29
N LEU A 77 -21.04 17.66 3.80
CA LEU A 77 -21.94 16.85 2.97
C LEU A 77 -22.90 17.77 2.20
N ASN A 78 -23.05 17.53 0.90
CA ASN A 78 -23.87 18.37 0.02
C ASN A 78 -24.60 17.57 -1.08
N ASN A 79 -24.60 16.23 -0.99
CA ASN A 79 -25.38 15.35 -1.86
C ASN A 79 -25.83 14.10 -1.09
N THR A 80 -26.88 13.46 -1.61
CA THR A 80 -27.43 12.20 -1.10
C THR A 80 -27.21 11.12 -2.15
N ALA A 81 -26.19 10.28 -1.97
CA ALA A 81 -25.83 9.19 -2.87
C ALA A 81 -26.37 7.82 -2.43
N THR A 82 -26.93 7.69 -1.22
CA THR A 82 -27.50 6.43 -0.74
C THR A 82 -28.99 6.52 -0.45
N SER A 83 -29.69 5.41 -0.61
CA SER A 83 -31.08 5.26 -0.20
C SER A 83 -31.35 3.90 0.39
N THR A 84 -32.40 3.81 1.21
CA THR A 84 -32.97 2.53 1.62
C THR A 84 -34.02 2.13 0.58
N TYR A 85 -33.99 0.87 0.13
CA TYR A 85 -35.05 0.37 -0.74
C TYR A 85 -36.37 0.32 0.02
N THR A 86 -37.32 1.16 -0.38
CA THR A 86 -38.65 1.28 0.24
C THR A 86 -39.73 1.37 -0.85
N THR A 87 -41.00 1.39 -0.44
CA THR A 87 -42.14 1.55 -1.35
C THR A 87 -42.45 3.01 -1.69
N THR A 88 -41.64 3.97 -1.23
CA THR A 88 -41.85 5.43 -1.40
C THR A 88 -40.67 6.08 -2.11
N THR A 89 -40.96 7.01 -3.03
CA THR A 89 -39.96 7.68 -3.88
C THR A 89 -38.82 8.25 -3.05
N SER A 90 -37.60 7.83 -3.36
CA SER A 90 -36.38 8.30 -2.71
C SER A 90 -35.92 9.63 -3.32
N PRO A 91 -35.53 10.63 -2.51
CA PRO A 91 -34.88 11.85 -3.01
C PRO A 91 -33.37 11.68 -3.27
N ALA A 92 -32.80 10.50 -3.01
CA ALA A 92 -31.38 10.23 -3.26
C ALA A 92 -31.08 10.21 -4.77
N ASP A 93 -29.98 10.84 -5.15
CA ASP A 93 -29.55 10.98 -6.54
C ASP A 93 -28.02 11.11 -6.59
N ALA A 94 -27.34 9.98 -6.81
CA ALA A 94 -25.90 9.91 -6.94
C ALA A 94 -25.42 10.32 -8.34
N ASP A 95 -26.24 10.11 -9.39
CA ASP A 95 -25.79 10.24 -10.79
C ASP A 95 -26.55 11.29 -11.61
N GLY A 96 -27.51 11.99 -11.00
CA GLY A 96 -28.33 13.02 -11.63
C GLY A 96 -29.50 12.44 -12.43
N SER A 97 -29.69 11.12 -12.39
CA SER A 97 -30.78 10.37 -13.04
C SER A 97 -31.71 9.73 -12.01
N GLY A 98 -31.51 10.01 -10.72
CA GLY A 98 -32.26 9.44 -9.62
C GLY A 98 -31.77 8.06 -9.18
N ASN A 99 -30.51 7.70 -9.48
CA ASN A 99 -29.94 6.42 -9.09
C ASN A 99 -29.05 6.57 -7.85
N SER A 100 -29.02 5.58 -6.97
CA SER A 100 -28.26 5.64 -5.71
C SER A 100 -27.79 4.26 -5.24
N PHE A 101 -26.80 4.25 -4.35
CA PHE A 101 -26.41 3.03 -3.65
C PHE A 101 -27.52 2.55 -2.72
N ASN A 102 -27.70 1.24 -2.61
CA ASN A 102 -28.52 0.67 -1.54
C ASN A 102 -27.77 0.69 -0.21
N ALA A 103 -28.26 1.47 0.76
CA ALA A 103 -27.69 1.59 2.09
C ALA A 103 -27.65 0.25 2.86
N ALA A 104 -28.55 -0.68 2.53
CA ALA A 104 -28.51 -2.03 3.08
C ALA A 104 -27.26 -2.78 2.62
N ASP A 105 -26.82 -2.64 1.36
CA ASP A 105 -25.62 -3.33 0.89
C ASP A 105 -24.37 -2.81 1.59
N LEU A 106 -24.27 -1.50 1.83
CA LEU A 106 -23.18 -0.94 2.65
C LEU A 106 -23.17 -1.57 4.05
N THR A 107 -24.34 -1.70 4.69
CA THR A 107 -24.42 -2.15 6.08
C THR A 107 -24.37 -3.67 6.24
N SER A 108 -25.28 -4.40 5.61
CA SER A 108 -25.45 -5.84 5.83
C SER A 108 -24.55 -6.69 4.94
N THR A 109 -24.21 -6.22 3.74
CA THR A 109 -23.34 -6.98 2.83
C THR A 109 -21.88 -6.63 3.10
N ALA A 110 -21.52 -5.34 3.08
CA ALA A 110 -20.13 -4.93 3.28
C ALA A 110 -19.72 -4.75 4.76
N GLY A 111 -20.68 -4.61 5.68
CA GLY A 111 -20.40 -4.36 7.11
C GLY A 111 -19.99 -2.93 7.43
N TRP A 112 -20.02 -2.02 6.47
CA TRP A 112 -19.73 -0.60 6.68
C TRP A 112 -20.89 -0.01 7.48
N GLN A 113 -20.64 0.41 8.72
CA GLN A 113 -21.70 0.88 9.61
C GLN A 113 -21.90 2.39 9.48
N SER A 114 -23.16 2.83 9.35
CA SER A 114 -23.53 4.24 9.20
C SER A 114 -23.03 5.10 10.37
N GLY A 115 -22.28 6.17 10.06
CA GLY A 115 -21.69 7.06 11.07
C GLY A 115 -20.57 6.44 11.93
N LYS A 116 -20.00 5.30 11.52
CA LYS A 116 -18.87 4.64 12.19
C LYS A 116 -17.60 4.76 11.36
N THR A 117 -16.51 4.21 11.87
CA THR A 117 -15.23 4.16 11.16
C THR A 117 -15.07 2.84 10.41
N VAL A 118 -14.31 2.91 9.32
CA VAL A 118 -13.75 1.75 8.61
C VAL A 118 -12.27 2.01 8.39
N THR A 119 -11.44 0.98 8.44
CA THR A 119 -10.03 1.08 8.03
C THR A 119 -9.90 0.46 6.64
N VAL A 120 -9.39 1.25 5.70
CA VAL A 120 -9.12 0.83 4.31
C VAL A 120 -7.76 1.38 3.90
N ASP A 121 -6.93 0.50 3.32
CA ASP A 121 -5.55 0.77 2.96
C ASP A 121 -4.77 1.41 4.12
N GLY A 122 -5.03 0.97 5.35
CA GLY A 122 -4.37 1.43 6.58
C GLY A 122 -4.87 2.74 7.17
N ALA A 123 -5.73 3.48 6.48
CA ALA A 123 -6.32 4.71 7.00
C ALA A 123 -7.67 4.44 7.67
N THR A 124 -7.83 4.91 8.91
CA THR A 124 -9.14 4.92 9.58
C THR A 124 -9.97 6.11 9.08
N ILE A 125 -11.11 5.81 8.47
CA ILE A 125 -11.98 6.76 7.78
C ILE A 125 -13.33 6.79 8.46
N THR A 126 -13.82 7.98 8.81
CA THR A 126 -15.16 8.16 9.37
C THR A 126 -16.18 8.20 8.24
N LEU A 127 -17.11 7.24 8.26
CA LEU A 127 -18.20 7.16 7.30
C LEU A 127 -19.32 8.16 7.66
N PRO A 128 -19.98 8.75 6.66
CA PRO A 128 -21.12 9.62 6.87
C PRO A 128 -22.32 8.82 7.39
N LYS A 129 -23.33 9.52 7.91
CA LYS A 129 -24.62 8.89 8.26
C LYS A 129 -25.45 8.67 7.00
N PHE A 130 -25.19 7.57 6.30
CA PHE A 130 -25.90 7.18 5.09
C PHE A 130 -27.21 6.43 5.40
N GLY A 131 -28.08 6.30 4.40
CA GLY A 131 -29.39 5.62 4.48
C GLY A 131 -30.49 6.42 5.18
N THR A 132 -30.21 7.67 5.57
CA THR A 132 -31.08 8.54 6.37
C THR A 132 -32.01 9.44 5.54
N GLY A 133 -31.79 9.51 4.22
CA GLY A 133 -32.48 10.46 3.33
C GLY A 133 -31.96 11.90 3.41
N THR A 134 -30.87 12.13 4.15
CA THR A 134 -30.12 13.39 4.18
C THR A 134 -28.78 13.25 3.45
N TYR A 135 -28.04 14.36 3.31
CA TYR A 135 -26.72 14.31 2.67
C TYR A 135 -25.79 13.31 3.36
N ASP A 136 -25.13 12.50 2.54
CA ASP A 136 -24.28 11.37 2.95
C ASP A 136 -23.04 11.23 2.08
N ASN A 137 -22.74 12.22 1.24
CA ASN A 137 -21.48 12.32 0.53
C ASN A 137 -21.13 13.79 0.24
N MET A 138 -19.84 14.02 -0.02
CA MET A 138 -19.33 15.30 -0.51
C MET A 138 -19.17 15.21 -2.02
N LEU A 139 -19.78 16.13 -2.77
CA LEU A 139 -19.37 16.42 -4.15
C LEU A 139 -18.07 17.20 -4.08
N ALA A 140 -17.11 16.99 -4.99
CA ALA A 140 -15.92 17.85 -5.02
C ALA A 140 -16.31 19.28 -5.47
N SER A 141 -16.74 20.10 -4.50
CA SER A 141 -17.29 21.45 -4.66
C SER A 141 -16.43 22.48 -3.91
N GLY A 142 -15.17 22.15 -3.66
CA GLY A 142 -14.21 23.01 -2.98
C GLY A 142 -14.29 22.95 -1.46
N GLN A 143 -14.86 21.95 -0.79
CA GLN A 143 -14.96 21.93 0.68
C GLN A 143 -13.59 21.96 1.37
N THR A 144 -13.53 22.49 2.59
CA THR A 144 -12.33 22.44 3.44
C THR A 144 -12.51 21.44 4.57
N ILE A 145 -11.68 20.40 4.59
CA ILE A 145 -11.63 19.41 5.66
C ILE A 145 -10.53 19.84 6.63
N THR A 146 -10.89 20.18 7.86
CA THR A 146 -9.94 20.50 8.93
C THR A 146 -9.45 19.23 9.62
N VAL A 147 -8.18 19.21 10.02
CA VAL A 147 -7.56 18.07 10.71
C VAL A 147 -7.26 18.50 12.15
N PRO A 148 -8.03 18.02 13.15
CA PRO A 148 -7.85 18.43 14.53
C PRO A 148 -6.56 17.85 15.11
N SER A 149 -5.97 18.54 16.09
CA SER A 149 -4.73 18.11 16.76
C SER A 149 -4.91 16.91 17.71
N SER A 150 -6.15 16.45 17.90
CA SER A 150 -6.50 15.35 18.80
C SER A 150 -7.79 14.67 18.34
N GLY A 151 -7.92 13.36 18.61
CA GLY A 151 -9.10 12.59 18.23
C GLY A 151 -9.17 12.23 16.74
N ALA A 152 -8.08 12.47 16.01
CA ALA A 152 -7.85 12.01 14.64
C ALA A 152 -6.34 11.83 14.43
N VAL A 153 -5.97 10.94 13.51
CA VAL A 153 -4.59 10.89 12.98
C VAL A 153 -4.35 12.17 12.18
N ASN A 154 -3.30 12.91 12.50
CA ASN A 154 -2.97 14.18 11.86
C ASN A 154 -1.55 14.23 11.28
N THR A 155 -0.81 13.13 11.39
CA THR A 155 0.51 12.91 10.79
C THR A 155 0.50 11.52 10.16
N GLY A 156 1.08 11.38 8.98
CA GLY A 156 1.02 10.14 8.23
C GLY A 156 1.96 10.13 7.05
N ASP A 157 1.78 9.14 6.16
CA ASP A 157 2.50 9.00 4.89
C ASP A 157 1.59 9.28 3.68
N ALA A 158 0.27 9.12 3.81
CA ALA A 158 -0.72 9.35 2.75
C ALA A 158 -2.07 9.85 3.27
N VAL A 159 -2.83 10.53 2.42
CA VAL A 159 -4.29 10.76 2.60
C VAL A 159 -5.05 9.77 1.73
N VAL A 160 -5.91 8.96 2.34
CA VAL A 160 -6.73 7.95 1.65
C VAL A 160 -8.16 8.48 1.51
N PHE A 161 -8.67 8.53 0.28
CA PHE A 161 -10.02 8.97 -0.05
C PHE A 161 -10.89 7.76 -0.39
N LEU A 162 -12.06 7.63 0.27
CA LEU A 162 -13.13 6.75 -0.21
C LEU A 162 -13.98 7.51 -1.21
N ALA A 163 -13.83 7.18 -2.48
CA ALA A 163 -14.37 7.94 -3.58
C ALA A 163 -15.01 7.07 -4.66
N PHE A 164 -15.88 7.69 -5.45
CA PHE A 164 -16.41 7.14 -6.69
C PHE A 164 -16.82 8.29 -7.61
N ALA A 165 -16.87 8.04 -8.92
CA ALA A 165 -17.46 8.97 -9.86
C ALA A 165 -18.77 8.42 -10.42
N THR A 166 -19.63 9.30 -10.91
CA THR A 166 -20.82 8.93 -11.69
C THR A 166 -20.75 9.54 -13.09
N GLY A 167 -21.46 8.95 -14.05
CA GLY A 167 -21.53 9.42 -15.44
C GLY A 167 -20.34 9.01 -16.31
N ALA A 168 -19.11 9.14 -15.79
CA ALA A 168 -17.90 8.46 -16.24
C ALA A 168 -16.77 8.69 -15.21
N ALA A 169 -15.60 8.07 -15.43
CA ALA A 169 -14.42 8.34 -14.62
C ALA A 169 -14.06 9.84 -14.62
N ALA A 170 -13.89 10.43 -13.45
CA ALA A 170 -13.49 11.83 -13.30
C ALA A 170 -11.96 11.93 -13.32
N LYS A 171 -11.41 12.80 -14.17
CA LYS A 171 -9.97 13.00 -14.35
C LYS A 171 -9.57 14.42 -13.96
N ASN A 172 -8.30 14.66 -13.71
CA ASN A 172 -7.79 15.98 -13.30
C ASN A 172 -8.49 16.56 -12.05
N VAL A 173 -8.93 15.71 -11.13
CA VAL A 173 -9.63 16.13 -9.92
C VAL A 173 -8.60 16.61 -8.89
N THR A 174 -8.39 17.92 -8.79
CA THR A 174 -7.24 18.51 -8.07
C THR A 174 -7.64 19.22 -6.79
N GLY A 175 -6.86 19.06 -5.72
CA GLY A 175 -7.06 19.74 -4.44
C GLY A 175 -5.73 20.07 -3.78
N THR A 176 -5.78 20.51 -2.52
CA THR A 176 -4.58 20.94 -1.79
C THR A 176 -4.57 20.36 -0.37
N ILE A 177 -3.42 19.85 0.06
CA ILE A 177 -3.13 19.45 1.44
C ILE A 177 -2.27 20.56 2.06
N THR A 178 -2.76 21.17 3.13
CA THR A 178 -2.05 22.25 3.84
C THR A 178 -1.41 21.71 5.09
N TYR A 179 -0.08 21.75 5.13
CA TYR A 179 0.71 21.39 6.30
C TYR A 179 0.69 22.51 7.35
N ALA A 180 0.71 22.12 8.61
CA ALA A 180 0.90 23.05 9.71
C ALA A 180 2.31 23.67 9.68
N LYS A 181 2.55 24.62 10.59
CA LYS A 181 3.86 25.27 10.68
C LYS A 181 4.96 24.32 11.14
N ASN A 182 6.23 24.65 10.83
CA ASN A 182 7.41 23.83 11.09
C ASN A 182 7.35 22.45 10.41
N ASN A 183 6.97 22.44 9.13
CA ASN A 183 6.99 21.25 8.28
C ASN A 183 8.33 21.16 7.51
N CYS A 184 8.52 20.10 6.70
CA CYS A 184 9.75 19.88 5.93
C CYS A 184 9.81 20.60 4.57
N LEU A 185 8.77 21.33 4.19
CA LEU A 185 8.74 22.11 2.96
C LEU A 185 9.27 23.53 3.23
N THR A 186 9.72 24.20 2.16
CA THR A 186 10.40 25.50 2.27
C THR A 186 9.46 26.67 2.53
N SER A 187 8.17 26.53 2.19
CA SER A 187 7.10 27.44 2.60
C SER A 187 6.57 27.04 3.98
N ASP A 188 6.22 28.01 4.83
CA ASP A 188 5.70 27.72 6.17
C ASP A 188 4.57 28.70 6.54
N PRO A 189 3.29 28.25 6.65
CA PRO A 189 2.80 26.90 6.31
C PRO A 189 2.97 26.59 4.82
N ALA A 190 2.96 25.30 4.47
CA ALA A 190 3.15 24.82 3.10
C ALA A 190 1.89 24.15 2.56
N ASP A 191 1.71 24.26 1.25
CA ASP A 191 0.70 23.54 0.50
C ASP A 191 1.35 22.48 -0.38
N GLN A 192 0.75 21.31 -0.45
CA GLN A 192 0.97 20.29 -1.47
C GLN A 192 -0.28 20.20 -2.33
N ASP A 193 -0.12 20.41 -3.63
CA ASP A 193 -1.17 20.07 -4.58
C ASP A 193 -1.26 18.56 -4.74
N TYR A 194 -2.49 18.07 -4.90
CA TYR A 194 -2.75 16.68 -5.23
C TYR A 194 -3.75 16.56 -6.37
N ARG A 195 -3.76 15.37 -6.97
CA ARG A 195 -4.64 15.01 -8.07
C ARG A 195 -5.18 13.61 -7.83
N LEU A 196 -6.49 13.42 -7.97
CA LEU A 196 -7.14 12.12 -8.09
C LEU A 196 -7.41 11.88 -9.58
N ASP A 197 -6.61 11.04 -10.24
CA ASP A 197 -6.75 10.81 -11.67
C ASP A 197 -6.50 9.33 -12.04
N PRO A 198 -7.54 8.57 -12.43
CA PRO A 198 -8.96 8.91 -12.33
C PRO A 198 -9.53 8.68 -10.92
N VAL A 199 -10.65 9.33 -10.61
CA VAL A 199 -11.68 8.76 -9.72
C VAL A 199 -12.55 7.86 -10.59
N PRO A 200 -12.54 6.52 -10.42
CA PRO A 200 -13.25 5.63 -11.33
C PRO A 200 -14.78 5.72 -11.18
N ASP A 201 -15.48 5.44 -12.27
CA ASP A 201 -16.95 5.40 -12.28
C ASP A 201 -17.48 4.23 -11.45
N TRP A 202 -18.54 4.46 -10.68
CA TRP A 202 -19.11 3.49 -9.75
C TRP A 202 -19.65 2.21 -10.41
N LEU A 203 -20.11 2.26 -11.66
CA LEU A 203 -20.70 1.10 -12.34
C LEU A 203 -19.71 0.48 -13.34
N SER A 204 -19.06 1.33 -14.14
CA SER A 204 -18.17 0.94 -15.25
C SER A 204 -16.69 0.89 -14.88
N GLY A 205 -16.30 1.40 -13.71
CA GLY A 205 -14.92 1.33 -13.24
C GLY A 205 -14.46 -0.10 -12.97
N PRO A 206 -13.14 -0.33 -12.93
CA PRO A 206 -12.56 -1.66 -12.77
C PRO A 206 -12.87 -2.24 -11.39
N SER A 207 -13.29 -3.50 -11.33
CA SER A 207 -13.53 -4.19 -10.06
C SER A 207 -12.25 -4.53 -9.31
N SER A 208 -11.14 -4.75 -10.03
CA SER A 208 -9.83 -5.09 -9.46
C SER A 208 -9.24 -3.98 -8.58
N ALA A 209 -9.67 -2.73 -8.79
CA ALA A 209 -9.23 -1.57 -8.02
C ALA A 209 -10.24 -1.14 -6.93
N ALA A 210 -11.44 -1.72 -6.92
CA ALA A 210 -12.49 -1.32 -5.99
C ALA A 210 -12.17 -1.82 -4.58
N SER A 211 -12.43 -1.00 -3.56
CA SER A 211 -12.40 -1.43 -2.17
C SER A 211 -13.63 -2.27 -1.85
N ILE A 212 -14.80 -1.87 -2.35
CA ILE A 212 -16.02 -2.66 -2.24
C ILE A 212 -16.79 -2.64 -3.56
N THR A 213 -17.41 -3.78 -3.88
CA THR A 213 -18.40 -3.92 -4.93
C THR A 213 -19.73 -4.32 -4.30
N LEU A 214 -20.74 -3.46 -4.45
CA LEU A 214 -22.07 -3.63 -3.92
C LEU A 214 -22.98 -4.32 -4.94
N VAL A 215 -24.17 -4.71 -4.50
CA VAL A 215 -25.03 -5.60 -5.28
C VAL A 215 -26.10 -4.82 -6.02
N HIS A 216 -26.70 -3.83 -5.36
CA HIS A 216 -27.94 -3.20 -5.77
C HIS A 216 -27.77 -1.71 -6.05
N GLU A 217 -28.47 -1.27 -7.09
CA GLU A 217 -28.68 0.12 -7.44
C GLU A 217 -30.17 0.44 -7.25
N ASN A 218 -30.45 1.47 -6.45
CA ASN A 218 -31.80 1.94 -6.20
C ASN A 218 -32.16 3.06 -7.16
N HIS A 219 -33.40 3.07 -7.64
CA HIS A 219 -33.93 4.09 -8.54
C HIS A 219 -35.00 4.95 -7.85
N SER A 220 -35.09 6.22 -8.24
CA SER A 220 -36.05 7.20 -7.68
C SER A 220 -37.53 6.82 -7.88
N ASP A 221 -37.81 5.94 -8.86
CA ASP A 221 -39.14 5.41 -9.15
C ASP A 221 -39.54 4.19 -8.29
N ASN A 222 -38.76 3.87 -7.25
CA ASN A 222 -38.93 2.74 -6.33
C ASN A 222 -38.64 1.38 -6.94
N THR A 223 -37.92 1.34 -8.05
CA THR A 223 -37.35 0.09 -8.55
C THR A 223 -35.92 -0.09 -8.05
N GLN A 224 -35.42 -1.32 -8.16
CA GLN A 224 -34.05 -1.66 -7.82
C GLN A 224 -33.52 -2.60 -8.90
N THR A 225 -32.27 -2.40 -9.30
CA THR A 225 -31.56 -3.29 -10.21
C THR A 225 -30.35 -3.92 -9.53
N ARG A 226 -29.79 -4.94 -10.17
CA ARG A 226 -28.57 -5.64 -9.74
C ARG A 226 -27.59 -5.67 -10.92
N PRO A 227 -26.88 -4.54 -11.18
CA PRO A 227 -25.92 -4.46 -12.27
C PRO A 227 -24.88 -5.59 -12.16
N SER A 228 -24.49 -6.19 -13.29
CA SER A 228 -23.59 -7.36 -13.29
C SER A 228 -22.21 -7.05 -12.68
N SER A 229 -21.72 -5.82 -12.85
CA SER A 229 -20.47 -5.34 -12.26
C SER A 229 -20.66 -4.74 -10.86
N GLY A 230 -21.89 -4.48 -10.42
CA GLY A 230 -22.22 -3.83 -9.16
C GLY A 230 -21.78 -2.35 -9.03
N PRO A 231 -22.42 -1.53 -8.18
CA PRO A 231 -21.88 -0.23 -7.78
C PRO A 231 -20.59 -0.37 -6.95
N LYS A 232 -19.61 0.51 -7.13
CA LYS A 232 -18.27 0.40 -6.52
C LYS A 232 -17.87 1.66 -5.77
N VAL A 233 -17.06 1.46 -4.73
CA VAL A 233 -16.32 2.51 -4.02
C VAL A 233 -14.84 2.16 -4.07
N TYR A 234 -14.01 3.18 -4.28
CA TYR A 234 -12.57 3.07 -4.44
C TYR A 234 -11.87 3.78 -3.29
N ALA A 235 -10.81 3.16 -2.76
CA ALA A 235 -9.79 3.85 -2.01
C ALA A 235 -8.75 4.40 -2.96
N ILE A 236 -8.49 5.71 -2.86
CA ILE A 236 -7.52 6.42 -3.68
C ILE A 236 -6.59 7.16 -2.72
N SER A 237 -5.33 6.80 -2.74
CA SER A 237 -4.33 7.34 -1.82
C SER A 237 -3.52 8.44 -2.47
N VAL A 238 -3.32 9.53 -1.75
CA VAL A 238 -2.43 10.63 -2.13
C VAL A 238 -1.24 10.59 -1.18
N PRO A 239 -0.07 10.09 -1.64
CA PRO A 239 1.14 10.13 -0.85
C PRO A 239 1.53 11.56 -0.49
N LEU A 240 1.97 11.75 0.74
CA LEU A 240 2.37 13.05 1.24
C LEU A 240 3.76 13.39 0.69
N ALA A 241 3.97 14.67 0.37
CA ALA A 241 5.27 15.24 0.04
C ALA A 241 6.15 15.42 1.28
N CYS A 242 5.51 15.46 2.46
CA CYS A 242 6.18 15.61 3.74
C CYS A 242 5.63 14.62 4.80
N PRO A 243 5.86 13.30 4.61
CA PRO A 243 5.53 12.28 5.60
C PRO A 243 5.92 12.69 7.02
N GLY A 244 4.98 12.50 7.96
CA GLY A 244 5.14 12.84 9.37
C GLY A 244 4.90 14.28 9.76
N SER A 245 4.81 15.21 8.80
CA SER A 245 4.37 16.56 9.10
C SER A 245 2.89 16.61 9.44
N VAL A 246 2.54 17.49 10.38
CA VAL A 246 1.15 17.69 10.79
C VAL A 246 0.37 18.32 9.64
N ILE A 247 -0.73 17.69 9.25
CA ILE A 247 -1.69 18.26 8.31
C ILE A 247 -2.67 19.13 9.08
N SER A 248 -2.93 20.32 8.57
CA SER A 248 -3.88 21.27 9.17
C SER A 248 -5.24 21.26 8.48
N SER A 249 -5.25 21.16 7.15
CA SER A 249 -6.47 21.05 6.36
C SER A 249 -6.23 20.41 5.00
N ILE A 250 -7.30 19.92 4.40
CA ILE A 250 -7.34 19.36 3.05
C ILE A 250 -8.48 20.07 2.32
N SER A 251 -8.17 20.80 1.26
CA SER A 251 -9.17 21.37 0.37
C SER A 251 -9.54 20.34 -0.68
N LEU A 252 -10.83 19.96 -0.72
CA LEU A 252 -11.37 19.15 -1.79
C LEU A 252 -11.37 19.95 -3.11
N PRO A 253 -11.33 19.26 -4.25
CA PRO A 253 -11.41 19.88 -5.57
C PRO A 253 -12.66 20.73 -5.76
N LEU A 254 -12.53 21.81 -6.53
CA LEU A 254 -13.68 22.54 -7.07
C LEU A 254 -13.98 22.03 -8.48
N PHE A 255 -14.69 20.92 -8.57
CA PHE A 255 -15.00 20.23 -9.82
C PHE A 255 -16.43 20.51 -10.29
N THR A 256 -17.41 20.38 -9.40
CA THR A 256 -18.83 20.64 -9.70
C THR A 256 -19.57 21.18 -8.48
N ASN A 257 -20.70 21.87 -8.70
CA ASN A 257 -21.61 22.34 -7.64
C ASN A 257 -22.91 21.52 -7.57
N GLY A 258 -23.01 20.43 -8.33
CA GLY A 258 -24.17 19.54 -8.36
C GLY A 258 -23.99 18.37 -9.31
N VAL A 259 -24.81 17.34 -9.14
CA VAL A 259 -24.80 16.16 -9.99
C VAL A 259 -25.61 16.41 -11.27
N GLN A 260 -25.16 15.89 -12.42
CA GLN A 260 -25.87 15.97 -13.70
C GLN A 260 -25.77 14.63 -14.44
N ALA A 261 -26.91 14.16 -14.95
CA ALA A 261 -27.00 12.92 -15.73
C ALA A 261 -25.95 12.87 -16.85
N GLY A 262 -25.18 11.78 -16.88
CA GLY A 262 -24.18 11.51 -17.92
C GLY A 262 -22.93 12.40 -17.88
N ARG A 263 -22.71 13.19 -16.81
CA ARG A 263 -21.49 13.98 -16.62
C ARG A 263 -20.62 13.40 -15.51
N PRO A 264 -19.30 13.25 -15.73
CA PRO A 264 -18.37 12.86 -14.68
C PRO A 264 -18.57 13.73 -13.44
N THR A 265 -18.90 13.12 -12.31
CA THR A 265 -19.07 13.81 -11.04
C THR A 265 -18.36 13.01 -9.95
N PRO A 266 -17.27 13.52 -9.34
CA PRO A 266 -16.59 12.84 -8.25
C PRO A 266 -17.30 13.06 -6.91
N HIS A 267 -17.46 11.98 -6.17
CA HIS A 267 -18.05 11.91 -4.84
C HIS A 267 -17.01 11.37 -3.85
N ILE A 268 -16.93 11.97 -2.68
CA ILE A 268 -16.13 11.51 -1.54
C ILE A 268 -17.07 11.12 -0.41
N LEU A 269 -16.99 9.87 0.05
CA LEU A 269 -17.73 9.39 1.22
C LEU A 269 -17.01 9.81 2.52
N GLY A 270 -15.70 9.72 2.52
CA GLY A 270 -14.84 10.09 3.64
C GLY A 270 -13.38 10.04 3.23
N LEU A 271 -12.52 10.49 4.13
CA LEU A 271 -11.08 10.48 3.97
C LEU A 271 -10.39 10.27 5.33
N GLY A 272 -9.18 9.75 5.29
CA GLY A 272 -8.35 9.49 6.47
C GLY A 272 -6.87 9.69 6.15
N ILE A 273 -6.06 9.81 7.20
CA ILE A 273 -4.60 9.89 7.07
C ILE A 273 -4.04 8.54 7.49
N ARG A 274 -3.26 7.91 6.60
CA ARG A 274 -2.60 6.63 6.91
C ARG A 274 -1.43 6.90 7.87
N PRO A 275 -1.34 6.19 9.01
CA PRO A 275 -0.25 6.37 9.96
C PRO A 275 1.12 5.98 9.36
N MET A 276 2.18 6.63 9.84
CA MET A 276 3.56 6.26 9.48
C MET A 276 4.00 4.94 10.11
N THR A 277 5.08 4.40 9.57
CA THR A 277 5.85 3.29 10.14
C THR A 277 6.67 3.69 11.37
N VAL A 278 6.95 4.98 11.57
CA VAL A 278 7.49 5.48 12.84
C VAL A 278 6.34 5.79 13.81
N THR A 279 6.28 5.10 14.94
CA THR A 279 5.32 5.37 16.00
C THR A 279 6.00 5.77 17.31
N GLY A 280 5.28 6.49 18.19
CA GLY A 280 5.83 6.97 19.45
C GLY A 280 6.72 8.21 19.29
N SER A 281 7.45 8.58 20.35
CA SER A 281 8.39 9.71 20.33
C SER A 281 9.51 9.52 21.36
N GLY A 282 10.65 10.18 21.16
CA GLY A 282 11.79 10.11 22.07
C GLY A 282 12.30 8.68 22.27
N SER A 283 12.50 8.25 23.52
CA SER A 283 13.03 6.92 23.85
C SER A 283 12.04 5.78 23.68
N SER A 284 10.75 6.06 23.39
CA SER A 284 9.73 5.05 23.10
C SER A 284 9.37 5.00 21.62
N ALA A 285 10.13 5.71 20.76
CA ALA A 285 9.92 5.65 19.33
C ALA A 285 10.22 4.23 18.82
N GLN A 286 9.35 3.73 17.95
CA GLN A 286 9.45 2.44 17.30
C GLN A 286 9.46 2.66 15.80
N HIS A 287 10.41 2.02 15.14
CA HIS A 287 10.53 2.06 13.69
C HIS A 287 10.09 0.71 13.12
N TRP A 288 8.90 0.67 12.52
CA TRP A 288 8.30 -0.55 11.98
C TRP A 288 8.80 -0.81 10.57
N VAL A 289 9.14 -2.06 10.30
CA VAL A 289 9.63 -2.51 9.00
C VAL A 289 8.91 -3.79 8.65
N GLY A 290 8.34 -3.85 7.44
CA GLY A 290 7.75 -5.09 6.95
C GLY A 290 8.83 -6.14 6.81
N THR A 291 8.62 -7.32 7.37
CA THR A 291 9.56 -8.45 7.24
C THR A 291 9.00 -9.61 6.43
N TRP A 292 7.70 -9.63 6.20
CA TRP A 292 6.99 -10.61 5.37
C TRP A 292 5.70 -9.97 4.88
N ALA A 293 5.30 -10.28 3.65
CA ALA A 293 4.04 -9.83 3.08
C ALA A 293 3.48 -10.85 2.09
N SER A 294 2.16 -10.79 1.87
CA SER A 294 1.48 -11.54 0.82
C SER A 294 0.36 -10.68 0.23
N VAL A 295 0.28 -10.63 -1.10
CA VAL A 295 -0.75 -9.85 -1.80
C VAL A 295 -2.16 -10.32 -1.43
N GLN A 296 -3.13 -9.44 -1.63
CA GLN A 296 -4.55 -9.80 -1.54
C GLN A 296 -5.13 -9.64 -2.94
N ASP A 297 -5.36 -10.77 -3.61
CA ASP A 297 -5.68 -10.82 -5.05
C ASP A 297 -6.88 -11.71 -5.40
N THR A 298 -7.47 -12.40 -4.43
CA THR A 298 -8.70 -13.18 -4.62
C THR A 298 -9.73 -12.94 -3.53
N ASP A 299 -11.01 -13.00 -3.91
CA ASP A 299 -12.15 -13.00 -2.98
C ASP A 299 -12.36 -14.36 -2.29
N LYS A 300 -11.69 -15.40 -2.79
CA LYS A 300 -11.78 -16.77 -2.29
C LYS A 300 -10.50 -17.57 -2.55
N VAL A 301 -9.90 -18.05 -1.48
CA VAL A 301 -8.93 -19.14 -1.53
C VAL A 301 -9.66 -20.43 -1.89
N GLN A 302 -8.99 -21.29 -2.66
CA GLN A 302 -9.52 -22.57 -3.12
C GLN A 302 -8.85 -23.74 -2.41
N LEU A 303 -9.51 -24.89 -2.48
CA LEU A 303 -8.97 -26.20 -2.19
C LEU A 303 -8.24 -26.74 -3.43
N SER A 304 -7.41 -27.77 -3.27
CA SER A 304 -6.68 -28.44 -4.35
C SER A 304 -7.59 -29.08 -5.43
N ASP A 305 -8.90 -29.14 -5.21
CA ASP A 305 -9.91 -29.60 -6.16
C ASP A 305 -10.70 -28.45 -6.83
N ASP A 306 -10.15 -27.22 -6.74
CA ASP A 306 -10.71 -25.95 -7.21
C ASP A 306 -12.01 -25.50 -6.51
N SER A 307 -12.52 -26.26 -5.53
CA SER A 307 -13.68 -25.82 -4.76
C SER A 307 -13.31 -24.69 -3.79
N THR A 308 -14.28 -23.84 -3.45
CA THR A 308 -14.03 -22.73 -2.53
C THR A 308 -13.72 -23.23 -1.12
N ALA A 309 -12.62 -22.76 -0.55
CA ALA A 309 -12.26 -23.06 0.82
C ALA A 309 -13.27 -22.46 1.80
N THR A 310 -13.71 -23.27 2.76
CA THR A 310 -14.62 -22.85 3.82
C THR A 310 -14.02 -23.17 5.19
N VAL A 311 -14.45 -22.42 6.20
CA VAL A 311 -14.04 -22.61 7.59
C VAL A 311 -15.27 -22.42 8.49
N ASN A 312 -15.39 -23.21 9.56
CA ASN A 312 -16.51 -23.09 10.50
C ASN A 312 -16.07 -23.24 11.95
N GLY A 313 -15.86 -22.12 12.65
CA GLY A 313 -15.47 -22.09 14.04
C GLY A 313 -14.08 -22.68 14.30
N GLN A 314 -13.21 -22.73 13.29
CA GLN A 314 -11.87 -23.31 13.38
C GLN A 314 -10.81 -22.21 13.47
N THR A 315 -9.64 -22.58 14.00
CA THR A 315 -8.43 -21.77 13.97
C THR A 315 -7.62 -22.08 12.70
N LEU A 316 -7.34 -21.05 11.91
CA LEU A 316 -6.33 -21.09 10.85
C LEU A 316 -4.96 -20.82 11.48
N ARG A 317 -3.93 -21.61 11.17
CA ARG A 317 -2.54 -21.36 11.60
C ARG A 317 -1.65 -21.30 10.36
N ILE A 318 -1.10 -20.11 10.12
CA ILE A 318 -0.39 -19.73 8.91
C ILE A 318 1.09 -19.53 9.27
N PRO A 319 2.00 -20.33 8.69
CA PRO A 319 3.43 -20.06 8.78
C PRO A 319 3.84 -18.92 7.85
N ALA A 320 4.72 -18.05 8.32
CA ALA A 320 5.31 -16.95 7.57
C ALA A 320 6.82 -16.92 7.83
N HIS A 321 7.62 -17.11 6.79
CA HIS A 321 9.08 -17.09 6.88
C HIS A 321 9.59 -15.65 6.79
N VAL A 322 10.11 -15.11 7.89
CA VAL A 322 10.44 -13.68 7.98
C VAL A 322 11.87 -13.39 7.49
N SER A 323 12.06 -12.32 6.72
CA SER A 323 13.39 -11.92 6.24
C SER A 323 14.31 -11.34 7.33
N ILE A 324 13.80 -10.44 8.17
CA ILE A 324 14.52 -9.79 9.27
C ILE A 324 13.87 -10.08 10.63
N GLY A 325 14.65 -9.94 11.69
CA GLY A 325 14.21 -10.15 13.07
C GLY A 325 13.80 -8.86 13.78
N THR A 326 13.57 -8.98 15.09
CA THR A 326 13.36 -7.83 15.99
C THR A 326 14.66 -7.40 16.67
N ASP A 327 14.86 -6.10 16.91
CA ASP A 327 15.96 -5.63 17.80
C ASP A 327 15.63 -5.76 19.31
N SER A 328 16.49 -5.27 20.20
CA SER A 328 16.29 -5.37 21.65
C SER A 328 15.16 -4.47 22.16
N GLY A 329 14.13 -5.04 22.81
CA GLY A 329 13.01 -4.29 23.41
C GLY A 329 11.73 -4.21 22.55
N ASN A 330 11.66 -5.04 21.51
CA ASN A 330 10.85 -4.83 20.33
C ASN A 330 9.72 -5.84 20.14
N GLY A 331 8.78 -5.44 19.29
CA GLY A 331 7.56 -6.17 19.02
C GLY A 331 7.37 -6.52 17.55
N ALA A 332 6.43 -7.43 17.33
CA ALA A 332 5.84 -7.72 16.04
C ALA A 332 4.42 -7.15 16.01
N ARG A 333 3.93 -6.84 14.83
CA ARG A 333 2.50 -6.58 14.58
C ARG A 333 2.05 -7.28 13.32
N ILE A 334 0.79 -7.68 13.30
CA ILE A 334 0.21 -8.50 12.25
C ILE A 334 -0.81 -7.69 11.47
N HIS A 335 -0.69 -7.70 10.15
CA HIS A 335 -1.63 -7.07 9.23
C HIS A 335 -2.58 -8.13 8.66
N LEU A 336 -3.87 -7.92 8.87
CA LEU A 336 -4.95 -8.73 8.35
C LEU A 336 -5.75 -7.92 7.33
N SER A 337 -6.17 -8.55 6.24
CA SER A 337 -6.92 -7.89 5.18
C SER A 337 -8.15 -8.69 4.78
N ASN A 338 -9.23 -7.96 4.57
CA ASN A 338 -10.45 -8.42 3.92
C ASN A 338 -10.70 -7.58 2.64
N ALA A 339 -9.63 -7.04 2.04
CA ALA A 339 -9.70 -6.09 0.92
C ALA A 339 -10.41 -6.67 -0.31
N MET A 340 -10.27 -7.98 -0.55
CA MET A 340 -10.95 -8.68 -1.64
C MET A 340 -12.26 -9.34 -1.20
N GLY A 341 -12.60 -9.30 0.09
CA GLY A 341 -13.77 -9.97 0.64
C GLY A 341 -15.07 -9.24 0.35
N GLY A 342 -16.13 -10.00 0.03
CA GLY A 342 -17.47 -9.44 -0.19
C GLY A 342 -18.33 -9.29 1.07
N THR A 343 -17.89 -9.84 2.20
CA THR A 343 -18.61 -9.81 3.48
C THR A 343 -17.66 -9.61 4.66
N PRO A 344 -18.12 -9.08 5.81
CA PRO A 344 -17.30 -8.98 7.01
C PRO A 344 -16.82 -10.34 7.50
N VAL A 345 -15.60 -10.36 8.02
CA VAL A 345 -15.03 -11.50 8.76
C VAL A 345 -14.79 -11.09 10.20
N THR A 346 -15.07 -11.98 11.15
CA THR A 346 -14.74 -11.77 12.56
C THR A 346 -13.77 -12.83 13.03
N PHE A 347 -12.73 -12.39 13.73
CA PHE A 347 -11.82 -13.28 14.46
C PHE A 347 -12.11 -13.15 15.95
N ASP A 348 -12.48 -14.25 16.61
CA ASP A 348 -12.80 -14.25 18.05
C ASP A 348 -11.54 -14.17 18.92
N ALA A 349 -10.41 -14.63 18.39
CA ALA A 349 -9.09 -14.56 19.00
C ALA A 349 -8.01 -14.67 17.92
N ALA A 350 -6.83 -14.10 18.19
CA ALA A 350 -5.65 -14.32 17.37
C ALA A 350 -4.39 -14.46 18.24
N SER A 351 -3.36 -15.12 17.72
CA SER A 351 -2.07 -15.26 18.40
C SER A 351 -0.91 -15.36 17.42
N VAL A 352 0.30 -15.17 17.95
CA VAL A 352 1.55 -15.31 17.21
C VAL A 352 2.56 -16.13 18.02
N ALA A 353 3.34 -16.98 17.37
CA ALA A 353 4.41 -17.76 17.98
C ALA A 353 5.56 -17.99 17.00
N LEU A 354 6.75 -18.36 17.48
CA LEU A 354 7.78 -18.95 16.62
C LEU A 354 7.46 -20.43 16.37
N GLN A 355 7.72 -20.92 15.16
CA GLN A 355 7.66 -22.34 14.83
C GLN A 355 8.81 -23.09 15.53
N ASP A 356 8.53 -24.30 16.02
CA ASP A 356 9.56 -25.21 16.50
C ASP A 356 10.40 -25.71 15.31
N THR A 357 11.70 -25.43 15.32
CA THR A 357 12.60 -25.78 14.20
C THR A 357 12.94 -27.26 14.10
N THR A 358 12.63 -28.06 15.13
CA THR A 358 12.87 -29.51 15.16
C THR A 358 11.61 -30.27 14.73
N ALA A 359 10.45 -29.89 15.26
CA ALA A 359 9.18 -30.54 14.94
C ALA A 359 8.54 -30.00 13.65
N GLY A 360 8.70 -28.70 13.36
CA GLY A 360 8.12 -28.04 12.20
C GLY A 360 6.58 -28.03 12.18
N GLY A 361 6.02 -27.75 11.00
CA GLY A 361 4.58 -27.74 10.75
C GLY A 361 3.83 -26.76 11.65
N ALA A 362 2.72 -27.21 12.25
CA ALA A 362 1.91 -26.37 13.16
C ALA A 362 2.47 -26.26 14.59
N THR A 363 3.63 -26.85 14.90
CA THR A 363 4.18 -26.87 16.27
C THR A 363 4.86 -25.55 16.59
N ALA A 364 4.44 -24.89 17.67
CA ALA A 364 5.11 -23.69 18.16
C ALA A 364 6.28 -24.06 19.09
N ALA A 365 7.34 -23.26 19.08
CA ALA A 365 8.51 -23.42 19.95
C ALA A 365 8.22 -23.07 21.42
N ALA A 366 7.18 -22.26 21.66
CA ALA A 366 6.75 -21.81 22.97
C ALA A 366 5.23 -21.58 23.02
N ALA A 367 4.72 -21.14 24.17
CA ALA A 367 3.33 -20.71 24.29
C ALA A 367 3.07 -19.52 23.33
N PRO A 368 2.03 -19.58 22.48
CA PRO A 368 1.65 -18.45 21.62
C PRO A 368 1.30 -17.20 22.41
N THR A 369 1.69 -16.04 21.89
CA THR A 369 1.36 -14.73 22.43
C THR A 369 0.05 -14.24 21.82
N THR A 370 -0.92 -13.88 22.65
CA THR A 370 -2.21 -13.35 22.18
C THR A 370 -2.02 -12.00 21.47
N LEU A 371 -2.72 -11.82 20.35
CA LEU A 371 -2.82 -10.56 19.64
C LEU A 371 -4.09 -9.82 20.08
N THR A 372 -4.02 -8.49 20.11
CA THR A 372 -5.17 -7.62 20.31
C THR A 372 -5.26 -6.61 19.16
N PHE A 373 -6.42 -5.98 19.01
CA PHE A 373 -6.72 -4.97 18.01
C PHE A 373 -7.45 -3.82 18.71
N ASP A 374 -6.81 -2.66 18.83
CA ASP A 374 -7.31 -1.52 19.62
C ASP A 374 -7.67 -1.96 21.07
N GLY A 375 -6.82 -2.79 21.65
CA GLY A 375 -6.98 -3.38 22.99
C GLY A 375 -7.99 -4.53 23.10
N SER A 376 -8.70 -4.90 22.03
CA SER A 376 -9.66 -6.01 22.00
C SER A 376 -9.04 -7.31 21.50
N ALA A 377 -9.36 -8.45 22.12
CA ALA A 377 -8.93 -9.77 21.63
C ALA A 377 -9.65 -10.22 20.35
N SER A 378 -10.80 -9.60 20.03
CA SER A 378 -11.59 -9.89 18.84
C SER A 378 -11.67 -8.67 17.93
N VAL A 379 -11.68 -8.92 16.63
CA VAL A 379 -11.79 -7.90 15.58
C VAL A 379 -12.75 -8.36 14.50
N THR A 380 -13.59 -7.43 14.02
CA THR A 380 -14.41 -7.61 12.81
C THR A 380 -13.86 -6.72 11.72
N ILE A 381 -13.43 -7.32 10.60
CA ILE A 381 -12.91 -6.61 9.44
C ILE A 381 -14.03 -6.58 8.38
N PRO A 382 -14.56 -5.39 8.01
CA PRO A 382 -15.59 -5.29 6.98
C PRO A 382 -15.06 -5.66 5.60
N ALA A 383 -15.95 -5.87 4.63
CA ALA A 383 -15.58 -6.02 3.23
C ALA A 383 -14.74 -4.82 2.77
N GLY A 384 -13.65 -5.09 2.02
CA GLY A 384 -12.76 -4.04 1.54
C GLY A 384 -11.83 -3.44 2.59
N GLY A 385 -11.92 -3.86 3.86
CA GLY A 385 -11.15 -3.28 4.95
C GLY A 385 -9.92 -4.08 5.35
N ASP A 386 -9.15 -3.51 6.27
CA ASP A 386 -7.98 -4.11 6.88
C ASP A 386 -7.93 -3.85 8.40
N ALA A 387 -7.08 -4.60 9.10
CA ALA A 387 -6.81 -4.42 10.52
C ALA A 387 -5.34 -4.72 10.82
N THR A 388 -4.73 -3.90 11.67
CA THR A 388 -3.38 -4.12 12.20
C THR A 388 -3.49 -4.42 13.69
N SER A 389 -2.81 -5.46 14.16
CA SER A 389 -2.78 -5.79 15.59
C SER A 389 -2.04 -4.72 16.39
N ASP A 390 -2.36 -4.62 17.67
CA ASP A 390 -1.50 -3.91 18.61
C ASP A 390 -0.12 -4.58 18.65
N PRO A 391 0.96 -3.82 18.93
CA PRO A 391 2.30 -4.36 19.07
C PRO A 391 2.38 -5.44 20.17
N VAL A 392 3.01 -6.58 19.87
CA VAL A 392 3.30 -7.61 20.87
C VAL A 392 4.80 -7.84 21.02
N THR A 393 5.29 -7.97 22.25
CA THR A 393 6.70 -8.30 22.48
C THR A 393 6.96 -9.75 22.07
N LEU A 394 7.70 -9.93 20.98
CA LEU A 394 8.10 -11.22 20.47
C LEU A 394 9.52 -11.09 19.92
N THR A 395 10.47 -11.85 20.47
CA THR A 395 11.82 -11.89 19.91
C THR A 395 11.81 -12.79 18.68
N VAL A 396 11.99 -12.19 17.50
CA VAL A 396 12.03 -12.91 16.23
C VAL A 396 13.47 -12.92 15.73
N GLN A 397 14.00 -14.10 15.45
CA GLN A 397 15.29 -14.25 14.79
C GLN A 397 15.11 -14.00 13.28
N GLN A 398 16.14 -13.46 12.64
CA GLN A 398 16.22 -13.42 11.18
C GLN A 398 16.00 -14.82 10.59
N GLN A 399 15.22 -14.91 9.49
CA GLN A 399 14.85 -16.17 8.84
C GLN A 399 14.07 -17.15 9.73
N ALA A 400 13.47 -16.68 10.83
CA ALA A 400 12.57 -17.52 11.60
C ALA A 400 11.23 -17.69 10.89
N THR A 401 10.57 -18.82 11.11
CA THR A 401 9.16 -18.99 10.73
C THR A 401 8.28 -18.58 11.90
N VAL A 402 7.41 -17.60 11.66
CA VAL A 402 6.38 -17.14 12.59
C VAL A 402 5.06 -17.85 12.27
N LEU A 403 4.37 -18.35 13.29
CA LEU A 403 3.05 -18.96 13.20
C LEU A 403 2.00 -17.94 13.65
N VAL A 404 1.16 -17.48 12.73
CA VAL A 404 0.00 -16.63 13.03
C VAL A 404 -1.24 -17.51 13.12
N SER A 405 -1.95 -17.48 14.26
CA SER A 405 -3.20 -18.24 14.44
C SER A 405 -4.40 -17.31 14.51
N LEU A 406 -5.44 -17.59 13.72
CA LEU A 406 -6.67 -16.80 13.60
C LEU A 406 -7.88 -17.69 13.89
N GLN A 407 -8.58 -17.46 15.01
CA GLN A 407 -9.82 -18.16 15.32
C GLN A 407 -10.98 -17.49 14.57
N VAL A 408 -11.52 -18.17 13.56
CA VAL A 408 -12.63 -17.63 12.75
C VAL A 408 -13.95 -17.79 13.48
N HIS A 409 -14.74 -16.72 13.52
CA HIS A 409 -16.07 -16.73 14.09
C HIS A 409 -17.07 -17.42 13.16
N GLY A 410 -17.75 -18.46 13.65
CA GLY A 410 -18.81 -19.14 12.91
C GLY A 410 -18.34 -19.64 11.53
N SER A 411 -19.25 -19.67 10.57
CA SER A 411 -18.97 -20.14 9.20
C SER A 411 -18.59 -19.00 8.27
N VAL A 412 -17.48 -19.17 7.56
CA VAL A 412 -17.11 -18.34 6.41
C VAL A 412 -17.02 -19.23 5.16
N SER A 413 -17.80 -18.88 4.14
CA SER A 413 -17.95 -19.67 2.91
C SER A 413 -17.00 -19.27 1.78
N ALA A 414 -16.27 -18.17 1.94
CA ALA A 414 -15.25 -17.70 1.01
C ALA A 414 -14.25 -16.84 1.81
N MET A 415 -12.99 -17.21 1.78
CA MET A 415 -11.94 -16.50 2.49
C MET A 415 -11.08 -15.73 1.48
N PRO A 416 -11.10 -14.40 1.47
CA PRO A 416 -10.19 -13.64 0.63
C PRO A 416 -8.74 -13.82 1.08
N GLY A 417 -7.82 -13.55 0.17
CA GLY A 417 -6.42 -13.79 0.41
C GLY A 417 -5.57 -13.65 -0.83
N HIS A 418 -4.46 -14.36 -0.80
CA HIS A 418 -3.66 -14.67 -1.97
C HIS A 418 -4.08 -16.03 -2.54
N SER A 419 -4.37 -16.09 -3.84
CA SER A 419 -4.93 -17.28 -4.50
C SER A 419 -4.00 -18.49 -4.62
N VAL A 420 -2.69 -18.25 -4.70
CA VAL A 420 -1.70 -19.25 -5.18
C VAL A 420 -0.42 -19.27 -4.34
N ALA A 421 -0.50 -18.77 -3.10
CA ALA A 421 0.62 -18.56 -2.16
C ALA A 421 1.48 -19.79 -1.81
N ARG A 422 1.11 -21.01 -2.23
CA ARG A 422 1.79 -22.29 -1.92
C ARG A 422 2.26 -22.47 -0.47
N THR A 423 1.61 -21.80 0.48
CA THR A 423 1.98 -21.78 1.89
C THR A 423 1.13 -22.81 2.63
N PRO A 424 1.72 -23.72 3.44
CA PRO A 424 0.98 -24.79 4.09
C PRO A 424 0.15 -24.27 5.27
N VAL A 425 -1.10 -23.87 5.00
CA VAL A 425 -2.05 -23.44 6.02
C VAL A 425 -2.55 -24.65 6.82
N TRP A 426 -2.53 -24.55 8.14
CA TRP A 426 -3.05 -25.58 9.04
C TRP A 426 -4.39 -25.16 9.61
N VAL A 427 -5.35 -26.08 9.64
CA VAL A 427 -6.72 -25.82 10.12
C VAL A 427 -7.01 -26.74 11.30
N SER A 428 -7.56 -26.18 12.38
CA SER A 428 -7.89 -26.96 13.57
C SER A 428 -9.22 -27.74 13.45
N ASP A 429 -9.54 -28.53 14.47
CA ASP A 429 -10.93 -28.87 14.76
C ASP A 429 -11.77 -27.60 15.04
N PRO A 430 -13.13 -27.65 14.99
CA PRO A 430 -14.01 -26.50 15.26
C PRO A 430 -13.98 -26.00 16.72
N ALA A 431 -12.83 -25.48 17.14
CA ALA A 431 -12.56 -24.96 18.46
C ALA A 431 -11.44 -23.89 18.39
N ASN A 432 -11.43 -22.99 19.38
CA ASN A 432 -10.34 -22.05 19.57
C ASN A 432 -9.06 -22.75 20.02
N ARG A 433 -8.07 -22.81 19.11
CA ARG A 433 -6.75 -23.40 19.32
C ARG A 433 -5.62 -22.38 19.27
N THR A 434 -5.90 -21.08 19.33
CA THR A 434 -4.87 -20.03 19.20
C THR A 434 -3.81 -20.12 20.30
N SER A 435 -4.10 -20.72 21.46
CA SER A 435 -3.13 -20.95 22.55
C SER A 435 -2.34 -22.26 22.44
N ASP A 436 -2.65 -23.15 21.50
CA ASP A 436 -2.07 -24.50 21.47
C ASP A 436 -0.63 -24.45 20.94
N THR A 437 0.33 -24.94 21.72
CA THR A 437 1.71 -25.11 21.26
C THR A 437 1.86 -26.35 20.37
N ALA A 438 1.17 -27.44 20.69
CA ALA A 438 1.27 -28.71 19.98
C ALA A 438 0.43 -28.72 18.70
N ALA A 439 0.92 -29.40 17.66
CA ALA A 439 0.23 -29.55 16.39
C ALA A 439 -0.95 -30.56 16.41
N ALA A 440 -1.20 -31.26 17.52
CA ALA A 440 -2.10 -32.42 17.56
C ALA A 440 -3.55 -32.13 17.12
N HIS A 441 -3.99 -30.88 17.20
CA HIS A 441 -5.34 -30.45 16.79
C HIS A 441 -5.37 -29.76 15.44
N TYR A 442 -4.23 -29.67 14.76
CA TYR A 442 -4.08 -29.04 13.46
C TYR A 442 -3.87 -30.08 12.38
N MET A 443 -4.61 -29.96 11.29
CA MET A 443 -4.41 -30.72 10.07
C MET A 443 -3.95 -29.77 8.97
N GLN A 444 -2.96 -30.17 8.18
CA GLN A 444 -2.57 -29.41 7.01
C GLN A 444 -3.76 -29.38 6.05
N SER A 445 -4.16 -28.18 5.65
CA SER A 445 -5.23 -28.00 4.68
C SER A 445 -4.76 -28.36 3.27
N THR A 446 -5.71 -28.51 2.37
CA THR A 446 -5.45 -28.58 0.92
C THR A 446 -5.66 -27.22 0.26
N TYR A 447 -5.53 -26.11 0.99
CA TYR A 447 -5.68 -24.79 0.41
C TYR A 447 -4.56 -24.51 -0.59
N THR A 448 -4.90 -23.94 -1.74
CA THR A 448 -3.92 -23.51 -2.76
C THR A 448 -3.38 -22.10 -2.49
N GLY A 449 -3.98 -21.39 -1.55
CA GLY A 449 -3.70 -19.99 -1.25
C GLY A 449 -3.63 -19.67 0.25
N LEU A 450 -3.38 -18.40 0.55
CA LEU A 450 -3.16 -17.89 1.91
C LEU A 450 -4.25 -16.88 2.28
N PRO A 451 -5.17 -17.21 3.20
CA PRO A 451 -6.27 -16.34 3.55
C PRO A 451 -5.87 -15.28 4.59
N TYR A 452 -6.41 -14.07 4.43
CA TYR A 452 -6.41 -12.94 5.38
C TYR A 452 -5.07 -12.30 5.81
N LEU A 453 -3.99 -13.07 5.97
CA LEU A 453 -2.72 -12.53 6.46
C LEU A 453 -2.02 -11.78 5.31
N SER A 454 -1.86 -10.45 5.46
CA SER A 454 -1.31 -9.60 4.40
C SER A 454 0.10 -9.10 4.69
N GLY A 455 0.52 -9.09 5.96
CA GLY A 455 1.84 -8.60 6.33
C GLY A 455 2.21 -8.85 7.78
N ILE A 456 3.51 -8.85 8.05
CA ILE A 456 4.10 -8.87 9.38
C ILE A 456 5.16 -7.78 9.42
N ASP A 457 5.04 -6.87 10.38
CA ASP A 457 6.06 -5.89 10.65
C ASP A 457 6.80 -6.23 11.95
N VAL A 458 8.09 -5.91 11.97
CA VAL A 458 8.96 -5.98 13.15
C VAL A 458 9.54 -4.60 13.40
N THR A 459 9.78 -4.29 14.68
CA THR A 459 10.51 -3.06 15.01
C THR A 459 12.02 -3.23 14.88
N THR A 460 12.66 -2.22 14.30
CA THR A 460 14.12 -2.07 14.17
C THR A 460 14.61 -0.83 14.92
N SER A 461 15.93 -0.70 15.04
CA SER A 461 16.62 0.32 15.82
C SER A 461 16.34 1.70 15.25
N THR A 462 15.80 2.59 16.07
CA THR A 462 15.62 4.02 15.69
C THR A 462 16.95 4.75 15.49
N SER A 463 18.07 4.19 15.99
CA SER A 463 19.40 4.75 15.77
C SER A 463 20.09 4.25 14.50
N ASN A 464 19.60 3.16 13.91
CA ASN A 464 20.03 2.63 12.63
C ASN A 464 18.82 2.05 11.87
N PRO A 465 17.88 2.89 11.43
CA PRO A 465 16.64 2.44 10.83
C PRO A 465 16.87 1.78 9.47
N THR A 466 16.29 0.60 9.26
CA THR A 466 16.27 -0.10 7.97
C THR A 466 14.89 -0.08 7.30
N GLY A 467 14.82 -0.23 5.99
CA GLY A 467 13.56 -0.28 5.25
C GLY A 467 13.17 -1.68 4.77
N SER A 468 12.27 -1.71 3.81
CA SER A 468 11.90 -2.91 3.08
C SER A 468 12.03 -2.74 1.56
N LEU A 469 12.28 -3.88 0.92
CA LEU A 469 12.23 -4.13 -0.51
C LEU A 469 10.90 -4.83 -0.83
N VAL A 470 10.08 -4.21 -1.68
CA VAL A 470 8.90 -4.86 -2.25
C VAL A 470 9.21 -5.46 -3.60
N LEU A 471 8.98 -6.77 -3.74
CA LEU A 471 8.99 -7.46 -5.03
C LEU A 471 7.60 -7.35 -5.64
N TYR A 472 7.38 -6.33 -6.47
CA TYR A 472 6.07 -6.07 -7.10
C TYR A 472 6.03 -6.70 -8.49
N GLY A 473 5.17 -7.69 -8.70
CA GLY A 473 5.23 -8.41 -9.97
C GLY A 473 4.12 -9.40 -10.22
N ASP A 474 4.14 -9.94 -11.44
CA ASP A 474 3.22 -11.00 -11.86
C ASP A 474 3.75 -12.38 -11.39
N GLN A 475 3.36 -13.44 -12.10
CA GLN A 475 3.82 -14.82 -11.89
C GLN A 475 5.37 -14.97 -11.81
N SER A 476 6.13 -14.02 -12.35
CA SER A 476 7.60 -14.00 -12.25
C SER A 476 8.12 -13.83 -10.81
N VAL A 477 7.36 -13.17 -9.93
CA VAL A 477 7.67 -13.01 -8.50
C VAL A 477 6.93 -14.05 -7.65
N ASN A 478 5.72 -14.40 -8.09
CA ASN A 478 4.71 -15.03 -7.25
C ASN A 478 5.09 -16.41 -6.69
N GLY A 479 6.00 -17.14 -7.33
CA GLY A 479 6.42 -18.45 -6.81
C GLY A 479 5.40 -19.57 -7.03
N ASP A 480 4.37 -19.37 -7.86
CA ASP A 480 3.19 -20.24 -8.05
C ASP A 480 3.48 -21.66 -8.51
N THR A 481 4.74 -22.04 -8.68
CA THR A 481 5.19 -23.34 -9.14
C THR A 481 6.37 -23.90 -8.34
N ALA A 482 6.85 -23.17 -7.33
CA ALA A 482 7.84 -23.63 -6.38
C ALA A 482 7.25 -24.71 -5.43
N SER A 483 8.09 -25.31 -4.61
CA SER A 483 7.66 -26.32 -3.64
C SER A 483 6.54 -25.81 -2.70
N GLU A 484 5.64 -26.72 -2.27
CA GLU A 484 4.47 -26.40 -1.42
C GLU A 484 4.81 -26.21 0.07
N ASP A 485 6.10 -26.05 0.40
CA ASP A 485 6.56 -25.83 1.77
C ASP A 485 6.48 -24.35 2.20
N GLY A 486 6.17 -23.45 1.26
CA GLY A 486 6.06 -22.01 1.50
C GLY A 486 7.41 -21.32 1.76
N GLY A 487 8.55 -21.96 1.45
CA GLY A 487 9.90 -21.45 1.70
C GLY A 487 10.72 -21.14 0.44
N HIS A 488 10.09 -21.18 -0.73
CA HIS A 488 10.77 -21.07 -2.03
C HIS A 488 10.17 -20.01 -2.96
N HIS A 489 9.50 -19.00 -2.39
CA HIS A 489 9.16 -17.80 -3.16
C HIS A 489 10.42 -17.01 -3.51
N LEU A 490 10.34 -16.10 -4.50
CA LEU A 490 11.47 -15.25 -4.86
C LEU A 490 11.98 -14.41 -3.67
N SER A 491 11.09 -13.97 -2.77
CA SER A 491 11.46 -13.27 -1.53
C SER A 491 12.33 -14.12 -0.61
N ASP A 492 11.98 -15.40 -0.44
CA ASP A 492 12.71 -16.34 0.40
C ASP A 492 14.06 -16.69 -0.26
N ALA A 493 14.07 -16.90 -1.57
CA ALA A 493 15.28 -17.14 -2.35
C ALA A 493 16.26 -15.97 -2.26
N ILE A 494 15.80 -14.72 -2.40
CA ILE A 494 16.62 -13.50 -2.25
C ILE A 494 17.15 -13.40 -0.81
N THR A 495 16.29 -13.59 0.19
CA THR A 495 16.69 -13.56 1.61
C THR A 495 17.79 -14.60 1.87
N ASN A 496 17.60 -15.83 1.39
CA ASN A 496 18.59 -16.90 1.50
C ASN A 496 19.90 -16.58 0.76
N ALA A 497 19.82 -15.99 -0.43
CA ALA A 497 21.00 -15.61 -1.20
C ALA A 497 21.81 -14.52 -0.48
N LEU A 498 21.14 -13.53 0.12
CA LEU A 498 21.78 -12.46 0.91
C LEU A 498 22.51 -13.01 2.15
N VAL A 499 21.87 -13.90 2.91
CA VAL A 499 22.51 -14.52 4.10
C VAL A 499 23.74 -15.35 3.71
N ASN A 500 23.70 -16.01 2.56
CA ASN A 500 24.77 -16.89 2.09
C ASN A 500 25.78 -16.17 1.18
N ASP A 501 25.66 -14.86 0.98
CA ASP A 501 26.55 -14.10 0.12
C ASP A 501 27.99 -14.09 0.69
N PRO A 502 28.99 -14.60 -0.04
CA PRO A 502 30.39 -14.56 0.39
C PRO A 502 31.02 -13.16 0.39
N HIS A 503 30.37 -12.17 -0.24
CA HIS A 503 30.83 -10.78 -0.31
C HIS A 503 30.21 -9.87 0.75
N GLY A 504 29.05 -10.25 1.29
CA GLY A 504 28.32 -9.57 2.35
C GLY A 504 28.80 -9.92 3.77
N ASP A 505 28.07 -9.41 4.76
CA ASP A 505 28.35 -9.61 6.19
C ASP A 505 27.52 -10.75 6.82
N THR A 506 26.86 -11.56 5.99
CA THR A 506 25.95 -12.66 6.37
C THR A 506 24.66 -12.24 7.09
N SER A 507 24.28 -10.96 7.03
CA SER A 507 22.97 -10.46 7.46
C SER A 507 22.08 -10.07 6.29
N VAL A 508 20.77 -10.21 6.46
CA VAL A 508 19.79 -9.40 5.70
C VAL A 508 19.50 -8.14 6.50
N ASP A 509 19.81 -6.99 5.92
CA ASP A 509 19.67 -5.71 6.60
C ASP A 509 18.27 -5.11 6.49
N TYR A 510 17.47 -5.53 5.51
CA TYR A 510 16.15 -4.97 5.19
C TYR A 510 15.11 -6.06 4.98
N GLY A 511 13.84 -5.70 5.15
CA GLY A 511 12.75 -6.62 4.90
C GLY A 511 12.58 -6.94 3.41
N VAL A 512 12.34 -8.20 3.05
CA VAL A 512 12.03 -8.60 1.66
C VAL A 512 10.57 -9.04 1.60
N LEU A 513 9.76 -8.29 0.85
CA LEU A 513 8.30 -8.41 0.83
C LEU A 513 7.82 -8.94 -0.52
N ASN A 514 7.01 -10.00 -0.48
CA ASN A 514 6.44 -10.57 -1.70
C ASN A 514 5.11 -9.88 -2.04
N ALA A 515 5.13 -9.10 -3.12
CA ALA A 515 3.95 -8.51 -3.74
C ALA A 515 3.68 -9.09 -5.14
N GLY A 516 4.02 -10.36 -5.35
CA GLY A 516 3.70 -11.15 -6.54
C GLY A 516 2.22 -11.50 -6.62
N THR A 517 1.62 -11.50 -7.80
CA THR A 517 0.23 -11.94 -8.01
C THR A 517 0.06 -12.70 -9.32
N HIS A 518 -0.98 -13.51 -9.38
CA HIS A 518 -1.45 -14.14 -10.61
C HIS A 518 -2.34 -13.20 -11.47
N SER A 519 -2.61 -11.98 -10.98
CA SER A 519 -3.41 -10.99 -11.69
C SER A 519 -2.65 -10.36 -12.87
N ASN A 520 -3.36 -10.11 -13.97
CA ASN A 520 -2.85 -9.39 -15.14
C ASN A 520 -3.12 -7.88 -15.09
N SER A 521 -3.43 -7.33 -13.92
CA SER A 521 -3.83 -5.92 -13.75
C SER A 521 -2.85 -5.13 -12.87
N LEU A 522 -1.57 -5.41 -13.00
CA LEU A 522 -0.50 -4.75 -12.23
C LEU A 522 0.05 -3.51 -12.90
N LEU A 523 0.08 -3.52 -14.24
CA LEU A 523 0.44 -2.37 -15.03
C LEU A 523 -0.73 -1.37 -15.04
N PRO A 524 -0.46 -0.08 -14.79
CA PRO A 524 -1.50 0.92 -14.88
C PRO A 524 -2.09 0.93 -16.28
N GLN A 525 -3.43 0.86 -16.41
CA GLN A 525 -4.07 1.18 -17.69
C GLN A 525 -3.63 2.59 -18.05
N ILE A 526 -3.07 2.79 -19.26
CA ILE A 526 -2.51 4.06 -19.70
C ILE A 526 -3.53 5.18 -19.43
N THR A 527 -3.32 5.88 -18.33
CA THR A 527 -4.02 7.13 -18.08
C THR A 527 -3.27 8.14 -18.93
N ASN A 528 -3.97 8.88 -19.78
CA ASN A 528 -3.34 9.94 -20.59
C ASN A 528 -2.77 11.11 -19.74
N SER A 529 -2.54 10.90 -18.44
CA SER A 529 -2.02 11.87 -17.48
C SER A 529 -0.59 11.48 -17.13
N THR A 530 0.37 12.36 -17.42
CA THR A 530 1.79 12.19 -17.05
C THR A 530 2.07 12.57 -15.59
N ASP A 531 1.10 13.19 -14.91
CA ASP A 531 1.29 13.84 -13.60
C ASP A 531 0.41 13.19 -12.52
N LEU A 532 0.50 11.86 -12.36
CA LEU A 532 -0.23 11.18 -11.28
C LEU A 532 0.43 11.43 -9.93
N LEU A 533 -0.36 11.96 -9.00
CA LEU A 533 0.05 12.22 -7.62
C LEU A 533 -0.73 11.34 -6.62
N ASN A 534 -1.42 10.30 -7.14
CA ASN A 534 -2.19 9.35 -6.36
C ASN A 534 -1.86 7.91 -6.74
N ALA A 535 -2.06 7.00 -5.78
CA ALA A 535 -2.05 5.56 -5.96
C ALA A 535 -3.49 5.02 -5.90
N LEU A 536 -3.78 4.07 -6.77
CA LEU A 536 -5.02 3.30 -6.79
C LEU A 536 -4.66 1.83 -6.55
N ASN A 537 -5.57 1.05 -5.99
CA ASN A 537 -5.37 -0.37 -5.85
C ASN A 537 -5.23 -1.07 -7.22
N PRO A 538 -4.34 -2.07 -7.34
CA PRO A 538 -3.63 -2.75 -6.25
C PRO A 538 -2.30 -2.09 -5.81
N LEU A 539 -1.80 -1.05 -6.49
CA LEU A 539 -0.48 -0.46 -6.21
C LEU A 539 -0.33 -0.01 -4.76
N ASP A 540 -1.36 0.66 -4.23
CA ASP A 540 -1.35 1.15 -2.86
C ASP A 540 -1.25 -0.01 -1.85
N ARG A 541 -2.22 -0.92 -1.86
CA ARG A 541 -2.24 -2.09 -0.98
C ARG A 541 -1.00 -2.97 -1.09
N SER A 542 -0.47 -3.17 -2.29
CA SER A 542 0.67 -4.07 -2.53
C SER A 542 2.03 -3.43 -2.26
N VAL A 543 2.15 -2.10 -2.32
CA VAL A 543 3.42 -1.40 -2.14
C VAL A 543 3.35 -0.42 -0.99
N LEU A 544 2.55 0.65 -1.10
CA LEU A 544 2.65 1.77 -0.17
C LEU A 544 2.03 1.49 1.21
N PHE A 545 1.13 0.53 1.31
CA PHE A 545 0.63 0.07 2.61
C PHE A 545 1.65 -0.79 3.38
N GLN A 546 2.68 -1.30 2.70
CA GLN A 546 3.67 -2.18 3.33
C GLN A 546 4.62 -1.41 4.25
N GLY A 547 5.11 -2.08 5.29
CA GLY A 547 5.95 -1.46 6.30
C GLY A 547 7.28 -0.92 5.75
N ASN A 548 7.43 0.40 5.73
CA ASN A 548 8.63 1.18 5.47
C ASN A 548 9.33 0.83 4.14
N VAL A 549 8.60 0.96 3.03
CA VAL A 549 9.14 0.69 1.70
C VAL A 549 10.17 1.74 1.31
N ARG A 550 11.40 1.28 1.06
CA ARG A 550 12.48 2.10 0.49
C ARG A 550 12.76 1.77 -0.96
N THR A 551 12.58 0.50 -1.32
CA THR A 551 12.90 -0.01 -2.65
C THR A 551 11.76 -0.85 -3.20
N VAL A 552 11.49 -0.71 -4.49
CA VAL A 552 10.56 -1.58 -5.23
C VAL A 552 11.31 -2.21 -6.40
N LEU A 553 11.31 -3.53 -6.48
CA LEU A 553 11.73 -4.26 -7.67
C LEU A 553 10.47 -4.65 -8.45
N VAL A 554 10.30 -4.04 -9.62
CA VAL A 554 9.17 -4.27 -10.51
C VAL A 554 9.52 -5.38 -11.51
N SER A 555 8.83 -6.51 -11.42
CA SER A 555 8.94 -7.64 -12.36
C SER A 555 7.55 -7.98 -12.90
N THR A 556 7.12 -7.29 -13.95
CA THR A 556 5.79 -7.43 -14.53
C THR A 556 5.82 -7.20 -16.05
N GLY A 557 4.70 -7.43 -16.72
CA GLY A 557 4.55 -7.32 -18.18
C GLY A 557 4.52 -8.68 -18.89
N ALA A 558 4.90 -9.78 -18.23
CA ALA A 558 4.83 -11.10 -18.84
C ALA A 558 3.37 -11.49 -19.10
N ALA A 559 2.50 -11.26 -18.12
CA ALA A 559 1.06 -11.51 -18.24
C ALA A 559 0.41 -10.64 -19.34
N ASP A 560 0.82 -9.38 -19.46
CA ASP A 560 0.33 -8.44 -20.47
C ASP A 560 0.71 -8.89 -21.88
N LEU A 561 1.97 -9.27 -22.08
CA LEU A 561 2.45 -9.81 -23.35
C LEU A 561 1.73 -11.12 -23.72
N LEU A 562 1.55 -12.04 -22.76
CA LEU A 562 0.83 -13.30 -22.99
C LEU A 562 -0.66 -13.09 -23.33
N ASN A 563 -1.27 -12.02 -22.85
CA ASN A 563 -2.65 -11.64 -23.17
C ASN A 563 -2.76 -10.75 -24.43
N CYS A 564 -1.65 -10.19 -24.92
CA CYS A 564 -1.66 -9.33 -26.08
C CYS A 564 -1.88 -10.14 -27.37
N THR A 565 -2.84 -9.68 -28.17
CA THR A 565 -3.23 -10.30 -29.46
C THR A 565 -2.87 -9.45 -30.68
N SER A 566 -2.15 -8.33 -30.46
CA SER A 566 -1.69 -7.43 -31.52
C SER A 566 -0.37 -7.92 -32.14
N ASN A 567 0.26 -7.08 -32.98
CA ASN A 567 1.63 -7.33 -33.46
C ASN A 567 2.67 -7.07 -32.35
N ALA A 568 3.89 -7.59 -32.54
CA ALA A 568 4.95 -7.52 -31.54
C ALA A 568 5.26 -6.08 -31.11
N ASP A 569 5.40 -5.16 -32.06
CA ASP A 569 5.75 -3.76 -31.79
C ASP A 569 4.68 -3.06 -30.93
N THR A 570 3.40 -3.29 -31.21
CA THR A 570 2.31 -2.75 -30.39
C THR A 570 2.35 -3.32 -28.98
N CYS A 571 2.47 -4.65 -28.86
CA CYS A 571 2.49 -5.31 -27.56
C CYS A 571 3.68 -4.84 -26.71
N ALA A 572 4.87 -4.71 -27.32
CA ALA A 572 6.05 -4.20 -26.64
C ALA A 572 5.87 -2.75 -26.21
N THR A 573 5.45 -1.88 -27.13
CA THR A 573 5.25 -0.45 -26.85
C THR A 573 4.26 -0.20 -25.71
N ASP A 574 3.17 -0.98 -25.64
CA ASP A 574 2.18 -0.85 -24.57
C ASP A 574 2.80 -1.19 -23.19
N VAL A 575 3.58 -2.28 -23.12
CA VAL A 575 4.28 -2.70 -21.88
C VAL A 575 5.40 -1.73 -21.51
N GLU A 576 6.20 -1.27 -22.48
CA GLU A 576 7.27 -0.29 -22.27
C GLU A 576 6.74 1.02 -21.67
N ASN A 577 5.66 1.56 -22.24
CA ASN A 577 5.02 2.77 -21.75
C ASN A 577 4.46 2.57 -20.34
N ALA A 578 3.82 1.42 -20.07
CA ALA A 578 3.25 1.13 -18.77
C ALA A 578 4.33 0.94 -17.68
N LEU A 579 5.45 0.29 -18.00
CA LEU A 579 6.59 0.16 -17.09
C LEU A 579 7.25 1.50 -16.79
N ALA A 580 7.49 2.32 -17.82
CA ALA A 580 8.03 3.67 -17.65
C ALA A 580 7.13 4.55 -16.76
N PHE A 581 5.82 4.42 -16.96
CA PHE A 581 4.82 5.11 -16.18
C PHE A 581 4.78 4.65 -14.72
N LEU A 582 4.70 3.35 -14.48
CA LEU A 582 4.71 2.76 -13.13
C LEU A 582 5.99 3.14 -12.37
N LYS A 583 7.15 3.09 -13.03
CA LYS A 583 8.42 3.52 -12.43
C LYS A 583 8.40 4.99 -12.05
N THR A 584 7.93 5.86 -12.94
CA THR A 584 7.84 7.31 -12.68
C THR A 584 6.90 7.59 -11.50
N GLN A 585 5.76 6.91 -11.46
CA GLN A 585 4.78 7.02 -10.39
C GLN A 585 5.39 6.59 -9.04
N LEU A 586 5.97 5.40 -8.95
CA LEU A 586 6.58 4.90 -7.72
C LEU A 586 7.77 5.76 -7.26
N ASN A 587 8.64 6.18 -8.18
CA ASN A 587 9.74 7.08 -7.87
C ASN A 587 9.25 8.45 -7.36
N SER A 588 8.01 8.86 -7.62
CA SER A 588 7.49 10.15 -7.13
C SER A 588 7.13 10.14 -5.65
N TYR A 589 6.99 8.94 -5.06
CA TYR A 589 6.58 8.77 -3.68
C TYR A 589 7.77 8.83 -2.73
N TYR A 590 7.50 9.23 -1.50
CA TYR A 590 8.51 9.44 -0.46
C TYR A 590 8.54 8.28 0.53
N THR A 591 9.74 7.98 1.03
CA THR A 591 9.92 7.11 2.20
C THR A 591 9.31 7.76 3.45
N ASP A 592 8.90 6.94 4.42
CA ASP A 592 8.25 7.39 5.66
C ASP A 592 9.12 7.15 6.92
N ASP A 593 10.42 6.97 6.71
CA ASP A 593 11.40 6.50 7.70
C ASP A 593 12.04 7.59 8.57
N SER A 594 11.88 8.87 8.22
CA SER A 594 12.61 9.95 8.88
C SER A 594 11.76 10.77 9.85
N GLN A 595 12.01 10.57 11.15
CA GLN A 595 11.82 11.61 12.17
C GLN A 595 13.19 11.93 12.79
N ILE A 596 14.01 12.72 12.10
CA ILE A 596 15.21 13.29 12.74
C ILE A 596 14.74 14.44 13.63
N TYR A 597 15.23 14.53 14.86
CA TYR A 597 15.00 15.71 15.70
C TYR A 597 16.29 16.53 15.82
N ILE A 598 16.35 17.71 15.22
CA ILE A 598 17.43 18.69 15.48
C ILE A 598 16.88 19.76 16.41
N ASN A 599 17.49 19.96 17.58
CA ASN A 599 17.04 20.93 18.59
C ASN A 599 15.58 20.76 19.05
N GLN A 600 15.11 19.52 19.24
CA GLN A 600 13.71 19.19 19.59
C GLN A 600 12.69 19.60 18.51
N GLN A 601 13.12 19.88 17.28
CA GLN A 601 12.26 20.09 16.13
C GLN A 601 12.41 18.91 15.17
N PRO A 602 11.31 18.29 14.70
CA PRO A 602 11.39 17.28 13.66
C PRO A 602 11.91 17.92 12.37
N ILE A 603 12.93 17.33 11.78
CA ILE A 603 13.41 17.59 10.42
C ILE A 603 13.29 16.28 9.67
N THR A 604 12.68 16.36 8.50
CA THR A 604 12.45 15.21 7.65
C THR A 604 13.58 15.12 6.60
N GLN A 605 14.25 13.97 6.53
CA GLN A 605 15.04 13.55 5.38
C GLN A 605 14.26 12.45 4.67
N ASN A 606 13.25 12.82 3.91
CA ASN A 606 12.61 11.83 3.03
C ASN A 606 13.40 11.76 1.72
N SER A 607 13.57 10.54 1.25
CA SER A 607 14.05 10.28 -0.11
C SER A 607 12.89 9.75 -0.93
N ASN A 608 13.04 9.81 -2.25
CA ASN A 608 12.12 9.11 -3.13
C ASN A 608 12.31 7.59 -2.99
N ILE A 609 11.24 6.82 -3.13
CA ILE A 609 11.32 5.37 -3.23
C ILE A 609 12.21 5.02 -4.42
N THR A 610 13.18 4.13 -4.21
CA THR A 610 14.04 3.63 -5.29
C THR A 610 13.33 2.54 -6.06
N VAL A 611 13.25 2.67 -7.38
CA VAL A 611 12.59 1.67 -8.23
C VAL A 611 13.56 1.00 -9.19
N TYR A 612 13.66 -0.31 -9.10
CA TYR A 612 14.34 -1.18 -10.07
C TYR A 612 13.34 -1.88 -10.97
N LEU A 613 13.70 -2.08 -12.23
CA LEU A 613 12.93 -2.91 -13.17
C LEU A 613 13.63 -4.26 -13.37
N ALA A 614 12.90 -5.33 -13.62
CA ALA A 614 13.48 -6.61 -14.03
C ALA A 614 13.24 -6.86 -15.53
N THR A 615 14.22 -7.44 -16.22
CA THR A 615 13.97 -7.97 -17.57
C THR A 615 13.00 -9.16 -17.48
N ILE A 616 12.12 -9.29 -18.48
CA ILE A 616 11.08 -10.32 -18.51
C ILE A 616 11.71 -11.65 -18.95
N PRO A 617 11.71 -12.70 -18.11
CA PRO A 617 12.27 -13.99 -18.49
C PRO A 617 11.55 -14.65 -19.67
N PRO A 618 12.20 -15.56 -20.40
CA PRO A 618 11.58 -16.24 -21.53
C PRO A 618 10.33 -17.02 -21.10
N PHE A 619 9.31 -17.06 -21.96
CA PHE A 619 8.08 -17.78 -21.63
C PHE A 619 8.33 -19.28 -21.46
N THR A 620 7.74 -19.87 -20.42
CA THR A 620 7.91 -21.29 -20.10
C THR A 620 6.90 -22.16 -20.84
N ALA A 621 7.11 -23.48 -20.85
CA ALA A 621 6.14 -24.41 -21.44
C ALA A 621 4.79 -24.42 -20.70
N ALA A 622 4.76 -24.03 -19.42
CA ALA A 622 3.53 -23.87 -18.65
C ALA A 622 2.73 -22.61 -19.05
N HIS A 623 3.40 -21.58 -19.54
CA HIS A 623 2.79 -20.34 -20.02
C HIS A 623 3.28 -20.04 -21.44
N PRO A 624 2.92 -20.87 -22.44
CA PRO A 624 3.54 -20.82 -23.76
C PRO A 624 3.09 -19.56 -24.51
N GLY A 625 4.03 -18.65 -24.73
CA GLY A 625 3.84 -17.51 -25.63
C GLY A 625 3.89 -17.91 -27.10
N THR A 626 3.21 -17.15 -27.95
CA THR A 626 3.40 -17.23 -29.41
C THR A 626 4.73 -16.62 -29.82
N ALA A 627 5.21 -16.92 -31.03
CA ALA A 627 6.41 -16.28 -31.56
C ALA A 627 6.32 -14.74 -31.62
N THR A 628 5.11 -14.19 -31.81
CA THR A 628 4.88 -12.74 -31.78
C THR A 628 5.02 -12.16 -30.38
N GLN A 629 4.52 -12.87 -29.36
CA GLN A 629 4.63 -12.44 -27.96
C GLN A 629 6.07 -12.55 -27.47
N GLU A 630 6.79 -13.60 -27.87
CA GLU A 630 8.21 -13.77 -27.55
C GLU A 630 9.06 -12.67 -28.21
N ALA A 631 8.80 -12.33 -29.48
CA ALA A 631 9.45 -11.20 -30.13
C ALA A 631 9.15 -9.86 -29.43
N ALA A 632 7.92 -9.65 -28.94
CA ALA A 632 7.59 -8.47 -28.15
C ALA A 632 8.35 -8.43 -26.81
N ARG A 633 8.47 -9.57 -26.12
CA ARG A 633 9.26 -9.71 -24.89
C ARG A 633 10.73 -9.33 -25.11
N GLU A 634 11.33 -9.82 -26.20
CA GLU A 634 12.70 -9.46 -26.57
C GLU A 634 12.85 -7.95 -26.83
N GLN A 635 11.87 -7.31 -27.47
CA GLN A 635 11.84 -5.85 -27.66
C GLN A 635 11.78 -5.09 -26.33
N VAL A 636 10.87 -5.48 -25.43
CA VAL A 636 10.77 -4.89 -24.08
C VAL A 636 12.09 -5.01 -23.33
N ASN A 637 12.74 -6.17 -23.39
CA ASN A 637 14.02 -6.35 -22.71
C ASN A 637 15.14 -5.48 -23.31
N ASN A 638 15.21 -5.35 -24.63
CA ASN A 638 16.13 -4.40 -25.25
C ASN A 638 15.85 -2.95 -24.83
N TYR A 639 14.57 -2.55 -24.79
CA TYR A 639 14.17 -1.24 -24.28
C TYR A 639 14.65 -1.02 -22.84
N LEU A 640 14.51 -2.02 -21.96
CA LEU A 640 14.96 -1.93 -20.57
C LEU A 640 16.48 -1.75 -20.46
N LEU A 641 17.24 -2.55 -21.22
CA LEU A 641 18.70 -2.48 -21.26
C LEU A 641 19.20 -1.11 -21.75
N ASP A 642 18.56 -0.56 -22.78
CA ASP A 642 18.98 0.70 -23.41
C ASP A 642 18.60 1.94 -22.58
N ASN A 643 17.45 1.92 -21.90
CA ASN A 643 16.88 3.12 -21.27
C ASN A 643 17.10 3.21 -19.75
N TYR A 644 17.40 2.11 -19.06
CA TYR A 644 17.55 2.10 -17.60
C TYR A 644 18.91 1.57 -17.10
N PRO A 645 20.05 1.92 -17.71
CA PRO A 645 21.35 1.40 -17.25
C PRO A 645 21.57 1.70 -15.76
N GLY A 646 21.86 0.63 -15.01
CA GLY A 646 22.05 0.65 -13.55
C GLY A 646 20.78 0.81 -12.70
N GLN A 647 19.61 0.70 -13.33
CA GLN A 647 18.29 0.70 -12.68
C GLN A 647 17.44 -0.51 -13.10
N PHE A 648 18.08 -1.59 -13.56
CA PHE A 648 17.42 -2.86 -13.82
C PHE A 648 18.22 -4.05 -13.27
N ILE A 649 17.54 -5.18 -13.12
CA ILE A 649 18.11 -6.50 -12.81
C ILE A 649 17.77 -7.45 -13.95
N ASP A 650 18.77 -8.12 -14.54
CA ASP A 650 18.54 -8.95 -15.73
C ASP A 650 18.14 -10.39 -15.35
N PHE A 651 16.92 -10.54 -14.87
CA PHE A 651 16.32 -11.84 -14.56
C PHE A 651 16.23 -12.76 -15.78
N ALA A 652 16.00 -12.22 -16.97
CA ALA A 652 15.98 -13.02 -18.19
C ALA A 652 17.32 -13.71 -18.47
N ALA A 653 18.44 -12.99 -18.35
CA ALA A 653 19.77 -13.59 -18.47
C ALA A 653 20.07 -14.62 -17.37
N ALA A 654 19.48 -14.47 -16.18
CA ALA A 654 19.72 -15.38 -15.07
C ALA A 654 19.23 -16.81 -15.37
N VAL A 655 18.12 -16.97 -16.08
CA VAL A 655 17.46 -18.26 -16.32
C VAL A 655 17.48 -18.70 -17.78
N SER A 656 18.03 -17.88 -18.68
CA SER A 656 18.13 -18.23 -20.09
C SER A 656 19.29 -19.18 -20.41
N THR A 657 19.13 -19.96 -21.48
CA THR A 657 20.14 -20.96 -21.89
C THR A 657 21.47 -20.38 -22.35
N ASP A 658 21.47 -19.17 -22.90
CA ASP A 658 22.67 -18.49 -23.41
C ASP A 658 23.16 -17.36 -22.49
N GLY A 659 22.46 -17.10 -21.38
CA GLY A 659 22.81 -16.06 -20.42
C GLY A 659 22.53 -14.64 -20.90
N THR A 660 21.63 -14.45 -21.87
CA THR A 660 21.24 -13.13 -22.40
C THR A 660 19.78 -12.80 -22.08
N ALA A 661 19.47 -11.50 -22.05
CA ALA A 661 18.11 -11.00 -21.80
C ALA A 661 17.11 -11.36 -22.91
N THR A 662 17.59 -11.63 -24.13
CA THR A 662 16.77 -11.85 -25.33
C THR A 662 16.73 -13.30 -25.78
N SER A 663 17.33 -14.23 -25.03
CA SER A 663 17.14 -15.66 -25.31
C SER A 663 15.65 -16.00 -25.20
N SER A 664 15.15 -16.92 -26.03
CA SER A 664 13.77 -17.39 -25.98
C SER A 664 13.58 -18.71 -25.23
N THR A 665 14.65 -19.23 -24.62
CA THR A 665 14.63 -20.53 -23.95
C THR A 665 15.19 -20.46 -22.54
N VAL A 666 14.41 -21.02 -21.60
CA VAL A 666 14.81 -21.21 -20.20
C VAL A 666 15.68 -22.46 -20.06
N LYS A 667 16.65 -22.45 -19.14
CA LYS A 667 17.48 -23.63 -18.84
C LYS A 667 16.59 -24.78 -18.35
N ALA A 668 16.89 -25.99 -18.82
CA ALA A 668 16.14 -27.17 -18.40
C ALA A 668 16.25 -27.47 -16.88
N ALA A 669 17.32 -27.03 -16.22
CA ALA A 669 17.49 -27.17 -14.77
C ALA A 669 16.55 -26.27 -13.96
N ASP A 670 16.12 -25.16 -14.56
CA ASP A 670 15.24 -24.16 -13.92
C ASP A 670 13.76 -24.50 -14.14
N LEU A 671 13.46 -25.68 -14.71
CA LEU A 671 12.11 -26.11 -14.99
C LEU A 671 11.79 -27.47 -14.33
N SER A 672 10.59 -27.56 -13.77
CA SER A 672 9.96 -28.81 -13.33
C SER A 672 8.62 -28.95 -14.04
N ASP A 673 8.46 -30.00 -14.85
CA ASP A 673 7.27 -30.21 -15.70
C ASP A 673 6.86 -28.98 -16.54
N GLY A 674 7.84 -28.20 -16.98
CA GLY A 674 7.65 -26.99 -17.79
C GLY A 674 7.32 -25.72 -17.01
N ASN A 675 7.22 -25.81 -15.68
CA ASN A 675 7.04 -24.68 -14.76
C ASN A 675 8.36 -24.23 -14.14
N PRO A 676 8.51 -22.96 -13.73
CA PRO A 676 9.64 -22.52 -12.89
C PRO A 676 9.84 -23.42 -11.66
N SER A 677 11.05 -23.91 -11.43
CA SER A 677 11.41 -24.71 -10.26
C SER A 677 12.04 -23.88 -9.15
N ASP A 678 12.33 -24.46 -7.99
CA ASP A 678 13.09 -23.78 -6.93
C ASP A 678 14.47 -23.29 -7.44
N ALA A 679 15.07 -23.99 -8.39
CA ALA A 679 16.34 -23.58 -9.02
C ALA A 679 16.19 -22.31 -9.87
N TYR A 680 15.04 -22.11 -10.52
CA TYR A 680 14.74 -20.88 -11.24
C TYR A 680 14.79 -19.66 -10.30
N TYR A 681 14.09 -19.75 -9.17
CA TYR A 681 14.06 -18.66 -8.19
C TYR A 681 15.42 -18.46 -7.50
N ALA A 682 16.19 -19.53 -7.30
CA ALA A 682 17.56 -19.44 -6.82
C ALA A 682 18.48 -18.70 -7.82
N ASP A 683 18.35 -18.96 -9.13
CA ASP A 683 19.11 -18.27 -10.17
C ASP A 683 18.73 -16.78 -10.26
N LEU A 684 17.43 -16.44 -10.14
CA LEU A 684 16.98 -15.05 -10.03
C LEU A 684 17.54 -14.34 -8.79
N ALA A 685 17.50 -15.00 -7.63
CA ALA A 685 18.05 -14.47 -6.39
C ALA A 685 19.57 -14.27 -6.45
N GLY A 686 20.29 -15.23 -7.02
CA GLY A 686 21.73 -15.10 -7.27
C GLY A 686 22.03 -13.93 -8.20
N ARG A 687 21.18 -13.69 -9.21
CA ARG A 687 21.32 -12.52 -10.08
C ARG A 687 21.09 -11.21 -9.34
N TYR A 688 20.07 -11.14 -8.48
CA TYR A 688 19.80 -9.98 -7.65
C TYR A 688 21.04 -9.61 -6.80
N VAL A 689 21.64 -10.57 -6.09
CA VAL A 689 22.83 -10.35 -5.25
C VAL A 689 24.03 -9.90 -6.11
N ASN A 690 24.30 -10.58 -7.22
CA ASN A 690 25.41 -10.20 -8.11
C ASN A 690 25.30 -8.77 -8.66
N ASP A 691 24.10 -8.34 -9.06
CA ASP A 691 23.88 -6.98 -9.57
C ASP A 691 23.98 -5.94 -8.44
N ALA A 692 23.56 -6.29 -7.22
CA ALA A 692 23.74 -5.45 -6.03
C ALA A 692 25.23 -5.29 -5.65
N ASP A 693 26.00 -6.38 -5.61
CA ASP A 693 27.42 -6.39 -5.21
C ASP A 693 28.36 -5.74 -6.22
N SER A 694 28.08 -5.94 -7.51
CA SER A 694 28.92 -5.41 -8.60
C SER A 694 28.84 -3.89 -8.70
N GLY A 695 27.97 -3.24 -7.93
CA GLY A 695 27.65 -1.83 -8.06
C GLY A 695 26.93 -1.53 -9.38
N ALA A 696 26.33 -2.55 -10.01
CA ALA A 696 25.48 -2.34 -11.17
C ALA A 696 24.25 -1.52 -10.79
N LEU A 697 23.72 -1.70 -9.57
CA LEU A 697 22.64 -0.89 -9.02
C LEU A 697 23.15 0.47 -8.52
N ILE A 698 22.51 1.56 -8.94
CA ILE A 698 22.88 2.93 -8.54
C ILE A 698 22.68 3.16 -7.03
N TYR A 699 21.63 2.58 -6.45
CA TYR A 699 21.23 2.74 -5.05
C TYR A 699 20.91 1.38 -4.43
N PRO A 700 21.89 0.65 -3.87
CA PRO A 700 21.58 -0.61 -3.20
C PRO A 700 20.53 -0.36 -2.09
N PRO A 701 19.61 -1.31 -1.85
CA PRO A 701 18.43 -1.10 -1.00
C PRO A 701 18.66 -0.76 0.49
N ASN A 702 19.92 -0.74 0.96
CA ASN A 702 20.32 -0.52 2.36
C ASN A 702 20.27 0.96 2.78
#